data_AF-A0A7S8EBL3-F1
#
_entry.id   AF-A0A7S8EBL3-F1
#
_cell.length_a   1.000
_cell.length_b   1.000
_cell.length_c   1.000
_cell.angle_alpha   90.00
_cell.angle_beta   90.00
_cell.angle_gamma   90.00
#
_symmetry.space_group_name_H-M   'P 1'
#
loop_
_entity.id
_entity.type
_entity.pdbx_description
1 polymer ?
#
loop_
_entity_poly.entity_id
_entity_poly.type
_entity_poly.pdbx_seq_one_letter_code
_entity_poly.pdbx_strand_id
1 'polypeptide(L)'
;MSDSSISHAFVLPDQNFHEWLQALAPYSSAFERVAIVRSPAGNDLNRFRNVSAVTAPLTWYQDDPLRHIRRIYPMVVRVDVVKATTPQQLKTLMAARISKTDRYGQQTSEGTHLYDRFVLDWPTLHRPLEILQPFNSSKGPGITIRSRIGAKVTAAVAGKVTKQWAGTNSDILGLGQYVQVTTTQDGMSYVVTYAGLSKVSVPLNTLVDVGDVVGEAAGDTFQLIVQQPGHGMSGFTLPDIINPTDMLYVQNLRLRPIDTGLRVRTLPSTAGIVLGQINPWDSLEPMEMHGRTLGKVGKEGQWMRIKLPDGREGYSAAWFLEAFTKDDIYIFPGVNPVGVNLDARHALGTPDASRLGDMGWIRMGYNVSNNVGSEDINAAFNRYLPLAERYKRAGYRVMFTTSHQTYGEGKNEFWPWNDLSDSAWTTLINRFAAMMRDIARQWAGRGLVDVWQIWNEQDAGPNAVASVPVPVKHYARMVTEVTRAIRSSDAEARIITGGHTSGPYFGSQYARDTISQLPTDVRLDGIAIHPYGRGPVPGERYTIFGHIDDSIEAYSQVYPDRPLWITEWGVLDHPNDPPQDVANYATHFISYLKARYPGRIATMLWYAWAQGMHNGYGLVDKNGNPRPPLTERFLQA
;
A
#
# COMPACT_ATOMS: atom_id res chain seq x y z
N MET A 1 16.74 3.91 4.18
CA MET A 1 17.20 3.04 3.07
C MET A 1 16.00 2.22 2.64
N SER A 2 15.34 2.64 1.56
CA SER A 2 14.19 1.91 1.03
C SER A 2 14.71 0.65 0.36
N ASP A 3 14.48 -0.48 1.00
CA ASP A 3 14.62 -1.81 0.42
C ASP A 3 13.63 -1.93 -0.77
N SER A 4 13.95 -1.35 -1.92
CA SER A 4 13.19 -1.54 -3.16
C SER A 4 13.83 -2.71 -3.92
N SER A 5 13.00 -3.67 -4.30
CA SER A 5 13.37 -5.02 -4.74
C SER A 5 14.45 -5.06 -5.83
N ILE A 6 15.47 -5.88 -5.59
CA ILE A 6 16.45 -6.31 -6.59
C ILE A 6 15.71 -7.05 -7.71
N SER A 7 15.63 -6.48 -8.91
CA SER A 7 14.97 -7.10 -10.06
C SER A 7 15.95 -7.72 -11.08
N HIS A 8 17.26 -7.60 -10.82
CA HIS A 8 18.31 -7.99 -11.74
C HIS A 8 19.42 -8.79 -11.04
N ALA A 9 19.67 -10.01 -11.52
CA ALA A 9 20.85 -10.78 -11.18
C ALA A 9 21.85 -10.81 -12.35
N PHE A 10 23.14 -10.75 -12.02
CA PHE A 10 24.24 -10.99 -12.93
C PHE A 10 24.96 -12.27 -12.50
N VAL A 11 24.86 -13.32 -13.31
CA VAL A 11 25.36 -14.65 -12.97
C VAL A 11 26.74 -14.83 -13.58
N LEU A 12 27.71 -15.13 -12.71
CA LEU A 12 29.12 -15.37 -13.05
C LEU A 12 29.50 -16.84 -12.80
N PRO A 13 30.49 -17.39 -13.51
CA PRO A 13 30.99 -18.75 -13.27
C PRO A 13 31.57 -18.90 -11.87
N ASP A 14 31.56 -20.13 -11.36
CA ASP A 14 32.26 -20.46 -10.12
C ASP A 14 33.79 -20.43 -10.28
N GLN A 15 34.26 -20.89 -11.43
CA GLN A 15 35.68 -20.93 -11.77
C GLN A 15 36.24 -19.51 -11.93
N ASN A 16 37.35 -19.23 -11.24
CA ASN A 16 38.01 -17.92 -11.22
C ASN A 16 37.07 -16.77 -10.86
N PHE A 17 36.05 -17.02 -10.03
CA PHE A 17 34.98 -16.06 -9.71
C PHE A 17 35.50 -14.67 -9.31
N HIS A 18 36.64 -14.58 -8.60
CA HIS A 18 37.20 -13.30 -8.19
C HIS A 18 37.61 -12.40 -9.39
N GLU A 19 38.17 -12.98 -10.45
CA GLU A 19 38.54 -12.23 -11.66
C GLU A 19 37.30 -11.73 -12.41
N TRP A 20 36.26 -12.57 -12.50
CA TRP A 20 34.97 -12.18 -13.07
C TRP A 20 34.29 -11.08 -12.26
N LEU A 21 34.33 -11.17 -10.93
CA LEU A 21 33.80 -10.17 -10.03
C LEU A 21 34.53 -8.83 -10.20
N GLN A 22 35.86 -8.84 -10.29
CA GLN A 22 36.65 -7.64 -10.56
C GLN A 22 36.33 -7.04 -11.94
N ALA A 23 36.13 -7.87 -12.97
CA ALA A 23 35.73 -7.42 -14.30
C ALA A 23 34.35 -6.75 -14.32
N LEU A 24 33.41 -7.24 -13.49
CA LEU A 24 32.05 -6.72 -13.38
C LEU A 24 31.94 -5.51 -12.44
N ALA A 25 32.88 -5.29 -11.51
CA ALA A 25 32.79 -4.25 -10.49
C ALA A 25 32.47 -2.83 -11.01
N PRO A 26 33.02 -2.35 -12.15
CA PRO A 26 32.63 -1.07 -12.71
C PRO A 26 31.15 -1.01 -13.13
N TYR A 27 30.61 -2.13 -13.64
CA TYR A 27 29.20 -2.21 -14.07
C TYR A 27 28.25 -2.18 -12.89
N SER A 28 28.52 -2.95 -11.82
CA SER A 28 27.69 -2.93 -10.61
C SER A 28 27.79 -1.60 -9.85
N SER A 29 28.86 -0.83 -10.07
CA SER A 29 28.99 0.54 -9.55
C SER A 29 28.21 1.55 -10.39
N ALA A 30 28.16 1.36 -11.72
CA ALA A 30 27.45 2.24 -12.65
C ALA A 30 25.93 2.02 -12.67
N PHE A 31 25.48 0.78 -12.42
CA PHE A 31 24.06 0.44 -12.42
C PHE A 31 23.64 -0.07 -11.04
N GLU A 32 22.75 0.67 -10.39
CA GLU A 32 22.21 0.26 -9.10
C GLU A 32 21.45 -1.08 -9.17
N ARG A 33 21.42 -1.81 -8.04
CA ARG A 33 20.56 -2.98 -7.79
C ARG A 33 20.88 -4.20 -8.67
N VAL A 34 22.16 -4.45 -8.90
CA VAL A 34 22.66 -5.67 -9.54
C VAL A 34 23.09 -6.67 -8.47
N ALA A 35 22.35 -7.77 -8.31
CA ALA A 35 22.80 -8.89 -7.47
C ALA A 35 23.82 -9.73 -8.25
N ILE A 36 25.02 -9.89 -7.69
CA ILE A 36 26.03 -10.77 -8.28
C ILE A 36 25.81 -12.17 -7.74
N VAL A 37 25.52 -13.12 -8.63
CA VAL A 37 25.25 -14.51 -8.29
C VAL A 37 26.41 -15.38 -8.77
N ARG A 38 27.02 -16.10 -7.82
CA ARG A 38 28.10 -17.05 -8.09
C ARG A 38 27.50 -18.39 -8.49
N SER A 39 27.55 -18.71 -9.79
CA SER A 39 26.99 -19.93 -10.40
C SER A 39 25.46 -20.08 -10.25
N PRO A 40 24.76 -20.68 -11.23
CA PRO A 40 23.37 -21.07 -11.04
C PRO A 40 23.21 -22.23 -10.03
N ALA A 41 24.26 -23.02 -9.79
CA ALA A 41 24.20 -24.16 -8.88
C ALA A 41 23.96 -23.71 -7.43
N GLY A 42 22.86 -24.18 -6.83
CA GLY A 42 22.48 -23.83 -5.45
C GLY A 42 21.86 -22.44 -5.28
N ASN A 43 21.69 -21.67 -6.36
CA ASN A 43 21.05 -20.35 -6.33
C ASN A 43 19.69 -20.38 -7.05
N ASP A 44 18.66 -19.84 -6.40
CA ASP A 44 17.35 -19.68 -7.01
C ASP A 44 17.25 -18.34 -7.75
N LEU A 45 17.27 -18.41 -9.09
CA LEU A 45 17.13 -17.23 -9.93
C LEU A 45 15.67 -16.80 -10.11
N ASN A 46 14.68 -17.59 -9.66
CA ASN A 46 13.26 -17.21 -9.77
C ASN A 46 12.90 -15.92 -9.02
N ARG A 47 13.78 -15.49 -8.13
CA ARG A 47 13.65 -14.26 -7.35
C ARG A 47 13.91 -12.99 -8.17
N PHE A 48 14.52 -13.13 -9.35
CA PHE A 48 14.87 -12.01 -10.23
C PHE A 48 14.01 -12.02 -11.49
N ARG A 49 13.48 -10.84 -11.85
CA ARG A 49 12.78 -10.67 -13.13
C ARG A 49 13.73 -10.80 -14.30
N ASN A 50 14.91 -10.20 -14.18
CA ASN A 50 15.89 -10.06 -15.23
C ASN A 50 17.18 -10.77 -14.81
N VAL A 51 17.77 -11.55 -15.70
CA VAL A 51 19.06 -12.22 -15.47
C VAL A 51 20.01 -11.92 -16.61
N SER A 52 21.17 -11.33 -16.29
CA SER A 52 22.32 -11.30 -17.19
C SER A 52 23.17 -12.53 -16.93
N ALA A 53 23.42 -13.32 -17.98
CA ALA A 53 24.05 -14.63 -17.90
C ALA A 53 25.24 -14.68 -18.85
N VAL A 54 26.46 -14.82 -18.31
CA VAL A 54 27.66 -14.95 -19.14
C VAL A 54 27.73 -16.33 -19.79
N THR A 55 28.21 -16.43 -21.02
CA THR A 55 28.37 -17.70 -21.75
C THR A 55 29.64 -18.48 -21.38
N ALA A 56 30.18 -18.28 -20.18
CA ALA A 56 31.40 -18.93 -19.74
C ALA A 56 31.21 -20.48 -19.68
N PRO A 57 32.19 -21.27 -20.16
CA PRO A 57 32.09 -22.73 -20.13
C PRO A 57 31.85 -23.28 -18.73
N LEU A 58 31.20 -24.44 -18.65
CA LEU A 58 30.89 -25.19 -17.42
C LEU A 58 30.03 -24.43 -16.40
N THR A 59 29.38 -23.33 -16.82
CA THR A 59 28.51 -22.53 -15.95
C THR A 59 27.06 -22.96 -16.03
N TRP A 60 26.60 -23.29 -17.25
CA TRP A 60 25.20 -23.59 -17.53
C TRP A 60 25.04 -25.02 -18.01
N TYR A 61 23.83 -25.56 -17.92
CA TYR A 61 23.52 -26.86 -18.49
C TYR A 61 23.80 -26.84 -20.00
N GLN A 62 24.76 -27.67 -20.43
CA GLN A 62 25.25 -27.73 -21.82
C GLN A 62 25.80 -26.39 -22.34
N ASP A 63 26.33 -25.54 -21.46
CA ASP A 63 26.87 -24.21 -21.79
C ASP A 63 25.87 -23.25 -22.47
N ASP A 64 24.57 -23.53 -22.30
CA ASP A 64 23.49 -22.72 -22.85
C ASP A 64 22.71 -22.02 -21.73
N PRO A 65 23.03 -20.74 -21.43
CA PRO A 65 22.35 -20.00 -20.37
C PRO A 65 20.86 -19.85 -20.63
N LEU A 66 20.46 -19.56 -21.88
CA LEU A 66 19.06 -19.33 -22.21
C LEU A 66 18.25 -20.60 -21.99
N ARG A 67 18.70 -21.73 -22.53
CA ARG A 67 18.03 -23.02 -22.38
C ARG A 67 18.00 -23.47 -20.92
N HIS A 68 19.10 -23.29 -20.19
CA HIS A 68 19.14 -23.62 -18.76
C HIS A 68 18.13 -22.77 -17.97
N ILE A 69 18.14 -21.45 -18.16
CA ILE A 69 17.27 -20.54 -17.42
C ILE A 69 15.80 -20.79 -17.74
N ARG A 70 15.44 -20.95 -19.02
CA ARG A 70 14.06 -21.22 -19.42
C ARG A 70 13.51 -22.52 -18.84
N ARG A 71 14.36 -23.52 -18.64
CA ARG A 71 14.00 -24.83 -18.08
C ARG A 71 13.80 -24.80 -16.56
N ILE A 72 14.66 -24.09 -15.83
CA ILE A 72 14.75 -24.21 -14.36
C ILE A 72 14.10 -23.03 -13.63
N TYR A 73 14.14 -21.84 -14.21
CA TYR A 73 13.70 -20.62 -13.54
C TYR A 73 12.54 -19.95 -14.30
N PRO A 74 11.31 -20.46 -14.17
CA PRO A 74 10.16 -19.94 -14.91
C PRO A 74 9.80 -18.49 -14.59
N MET A 75 10.27 -17.94 -13.45
CA MET A 75 10.00 -16.55 -13.07
C MET A 75 10.96 -15.53 -13.69
N VAL A 76 12.04 -16.00 -14.34
CA VAL A 76 12.93 -15.11 -15.09
C VAL A 76 12.26 -14.75 -16.40
N VAL A 77 11.82 -13.50 -16.49
CA VAL A 77 11.16 -12.92 -17.67
C VAL A 77 12.21 -12.61 -18.73
N ARG A 78 13.19 -11.76 -18.39
CA ARG A 78 14.25 -11.33 -19.29
C ARG A 78 15.52 -12.12 -19.05
N VAL A 79 16.05 -12.71 -20.12
CA VAL A 79 17.41 -13.26 -20.14
C VAL A 79 18.26 -12.41 -21.06
N ASP A 80 19.31 -11.82 -20.50
CA ASP A 80 20.37 -11.10 -21.19
C ASP A 80 21.59 -12.02 -21.30
N VAL A 81 21.81 -12.60 -22.48
CA VAL A 81 22.92 -13.52 -22.74
C VAL A 81 24.17 -12.71 -23.08
N VAL A 82 25.04 -12.55 -22.10
CA VAL A 82 26.30 -11.81 -22.24
C VAL A 82 27.35 -12.75 -22.83
N LYS A 83 27.72 -12.54 -24.10
CA LYS A 83 28.67 -13.38 -24.85
C LYS A 83 30.13 -13.17 -24.39
N ALA A 84 30.41 -13.49 -23.14
CA ALA A 84 31.73 -13.46 -22.53
C ALA A 84 32.10 -14.86 -22.02
N THR A 85 33.22 -15.39 -22.50
CA THR A 85 33.84 -16.63 -22.02
C THR A 85 35.05 -16.39 -21.12
N THR A 86 35.51 -15.13 -21.01
CA THR A 86 36.61 -14.71 -20.12
C THR A 86 36.30 -13.41 -19.37
N PRO A 87 36.95 -13.15 -18.23
CA PRO A 87 36.80 -11.88 -17.49
C PRO A 87 37.13 -10.65 -18.35
N GLN A 88 38.14 -10.74 -19.22
CA GLN A 88 38.54 -9.62 -20.08
C GLN A 88 37.47 -9.27 -21.12
N GLN A 89 36.81 -10.27 -21.71
CA GLN A 89 35.69 -10.04 -22.61
C GLN A 89 34.51 -9.39 -21.88
N LEU A 90 34.18 -9.87 -20.67
CA LEU A 90 33.14 -9.27 -19.85
C LEU A 90 33.45 -7.80 -19.59
N LYS A 91 34.68 -7.48 -19.15
CA LYS A 91 35.12 -6.10 -18.90
C LYS A 91 34.91 -5.20 -20.11
N THR A 92 35.26 -5.66 -21.31
CA THR A 92 35.08 -4.91 -22.56
C THR A 92 33.60 -4.65 -22.87
N LEU A 93 32.75 -5.68 -22.78
CA LEU A 93 31.31 -5.55 -23.01
C LEU A 93 30.67 -4.59 -22.01
N MET A 94 31.01 -4.74 -20.73
CA MET A 94 30.49 -3.88 -19.67
C MET A 94 30.94 -2.43 -19.81
N ALA A 95 32.19 -2.17 -20.21
CA ALA A 95 32.65 -0.80 -20.50
C ALA A 95 31.84 -0.14 -21.63
N ALA A 96 31.49 -0.90 -22.68
CA ALA A 96 30.64 -0.40 -23.76
C ALA A 96 29.23 -0.07 -23.26
N ARG A 97 28.64 -0.93 -22.43
CA ARG A 97 27.32 -0.69 -21.80
C ARG A 97 27.33 0.52 -20.86
N ILE A 98 28.36 0.65 -20.02
CA ILE A 98 28.52 1.79 -19.09
C ILE A 98 28.61 3.11 -19.86
N SER A 99 29.44 3.17 -20.91
CA SER A 99 29.63 4.42 -21.67
C SER A 99 28.35 4.91 -22.39
N LYS A 100 27.40 4.02 -22.63
CA LYS A 100 26.08 4.33 -23.22
C LYS A 100 24.95 4.45 -22.20
N THR A 101 25.23 4.27 -20.91
CA THR A 101 24.20 4.15 -19.85
C THR A 101 23.17 3.06 -20.18
N ASP A 102 23.62 1.99 -20.82
CA ASP A 102 22.78 0.94 -21.39
C ASP A 102 22.94 -0.37 -20.61
N ARG A 103 22.14 -0.50 -19.54
CA ARG A 103 22.22 -1.62 -18.59
C ARG A 103 22.25 -2.99 -19.29
N TYR A 104 21.36 -3.20 -20.26
CA TYR A 104 21.15 -4.50 -20.88
C TYR A 104 21.74 -4.63 -22.28
N GLY A 105 22.52 -3.66 -22.76
CA GLY A 105 23.13 -3.75 -24.09
C GLY A 105 22.17 -3.51 -25.26
N GLN A 106 20.99 -2.90 -25.04
CA GLN A 106 19.98 -2.65 -26.07
C GLN A 106 20.46 -1.70 -27.19
N GLN A 107 21.36 -0.78 -26.86
CA GLN A 107 21.97 0.23 -27.74
C GLN A 107 23.38 -0.18 -28.19
N THR A 108 23.83 -1.38 -27.83
CA THR A 108 25.12 -1.93 -28.24
C THR A 108 24.99 -2.83 -29.47
N SER A 109 26.11 -3.12 -30.12
CA SER A 109 26.17 -4.01 -31.28
C SER A 109 26.33 -5.49 -30.88
N GLU A 110 25.75 -5.92 -29.76
CA GLU A 110 25.89 -7.28 -29.20
C GLU A 110 25.06 -8.35 -29.95
N GLY A 111 24.30 -7.95 -30.98
CA GLY A 111 23.44 -8.82 -31.77
C GLY A 111 22.19 -9.27 -30.99
N THR A 112 21.59 -10.41 -31.33
CA THR A 112 20.51 -11.00 -30.53
C THR A 112 21.07 -11.58 -29.24
N HIS A 113 20.70 -10.99 -28.11
CA HIS A 113 21.14 -11.39 -26.77
C HIS A 113 20.05 -11.22 -25.70
N LEU A 114 19.01 -10.43 -25.98
CA LEU A 114 17.88 -10.24 -25.08
C LEU A 114 16.73 -11.13 -25.48
N TYR A 115 16.26 -11.93 -24.53
CA TYR A 115 15.17 -12.88 -24.71
C TYR A 115 14.15 -12.65 -23.60
N ASP A 116 12.99 -12.10 -23.98
CA ASP A 116 11.89 -11.84 -23.06
C ASP A 116 10.85 -12.95 -23.16
N ARG A 117 10.33 -13.40 -22.01
CA ARG A 117 9.19 -14.31 -21.96
C ARG A 117 7.92 -13.52 -22.21
N PHE A 118 6.95 -14.12 -22.89
CA PHE A 118 5.59 -13.58 -22.90
C PHE A 118 5.00 -13.65 -21.49
N VAL A 119 4.61 -12.50 -20.94
CA VAL A 119 4.02 -12.39 -19.63
C VAL A 119 2.80 -11.47 -19.68
N LEU A 120 1.88 -11.68 -18.74
CA LEU A 120 0.69 -10.89 -18.51
C LEU A 120 0.89 -10.09 -17.23
N ASP A 121 0.71 -8.77 -17.28
CA ASP A 121 0.63 -7.95 -16.08
C ASP A 121 -0.71 -8.17 -15.36
N TRP A 122 -0.81 -7.73 -14.11
CA TRP A 122 -2.04 -7.82 -13.34
C TRP A 122 -3.08 -6.82 -13.86
N PRO A 123 -4.25 -7.26 -14.37
CA PRO A 123 -5.16 -6.42 -15.16
C PRO A 123 -6.13 -5.57 -14.31
N THR A 124 -5.77 -5.23 -13.06
CA THR A 124 -6.60 -4.37 -12.22
C THR A 124 -5.83 -3.78 -11.03
N LEU A 125 -6.23 -2.59 -10.59
CA LEU A 125 -5.79 -2.02 -9.32
C LEU A 125 -6.66 -2.47 -8.13
N HIS A 126 -7.69 -3.28 -8.36
CA HIS A 126 -8.49 -3.85 -7.29
C HIS A 126 -7.64 -4.75 -6.37
N ARG A 127 -7.97 -4.75 -5.08
CA ARG A 127 -7.27 -5.48 -4.02
C ARG A 127 -8.27 -6.20 -3.10
N PRO A 128 -7.87 -7.32 -2.49
CA PRO A 128 -6.56 -7.99 -2.60
C PRO A 128 -6.32 -8.62 -3.98
N LEU A 129 -5.05 -8.91 -4.33
CA LEU A 129 -4.77 -9.66 -5.56
C LEU A 129 -5.19 -11.11 -5.36
N GLU A 130 -6.24 -11.55 -6.04
CA GLU A 130 -6.74 -12.92 -5.89
C GLU A 130 -7.29 -13.48 -7.19
N ILE A 131 -6.91 -14.73 -7.49
CA ILE A 131 -7.58 -15.56 -8.48
C ILE A 131 -8.60 -16.43 -7.74
N LEU A 132 -9.89 -16.11 -7.93
CA LEU A 132 -10.98 -16.83 -7.28
C LEU A 132 -11.13 -18.24 -7.84
N GLN A 133 -11.04 -18.35 -9.16
CA GLN A 133 -11.08 -19.62 -9.89
C GLN A 133 -9.84 -19.72 -10.77
N PRO A 134 -8.86 -20.56 -10.39
CA PRO A 134 -7.73 -20.89 -11.24
C PRO A 134 -8.16 -21.55 -12.55
N PHE A 135 -7.28 -21.50 -13.54
CA PHE A 135 -7.52 -22.14 -14.81
C PHE A 135 -7.72 -23.65 -14.61
N ASN A 136 -8.79 -24.18 -15.18
CA ASN A 136 -9.08 -25.60 -15.18
C ASN A 136 -9.74 -25.95 -16.51
N SER A 137 -9.09 -26.82 -17.27
CA SER A 137 -9.49 -27.20 -18.63
C SER A 137 -10.90 -27.82 -18.71
N SER A 138 -11.50 -28.20 -17.59
CA SER A 138 -12.86 -28.75 -17.52
C SER A 138 -13.90 -27.76 -16.98
N LYS A 139 -13.49 -26.60 -16.45
CA LYS A 139 -14.39 -25.64 -15.78
C LYS A 139 -14.53 -24.29 -16.48
N GLY A 140 -13.61 -23.92 -17.37
CA GLY A 140 -13.72 -22.67 -18.11
C GLY A 140 -12.46 -22.30 -18.90
N PRO A 141 -12.58 -21.33 -19.83
CA PRO A 141 -11.52 -20.98 -20.77
C PRO A 141 -10.41 -20.11 -20.17
N GLY A 142 -10.50 -19.69 -18.91
CA GLY A 142 -9.56 -18.72 -18.33
C GLY A 142 -9.49 -18.77 -16.81
N ILE A 143 -8.95 -17.69 -16.23
CA ILE A 143 -8.93 -17.45 -14.79
C ILE A 143 -10.01 -16.43 -14.43
N THR A 144 -10.61 -16.58 -13.24
CA THR A 144 -11.54 -15.60 -12.68
C THR A 144 -10.83 -14.76 -11.63
N ILE A 145 -10.76 -13.45 -11.84
CA ILE A 145 -10.08 -12.49 -10.98
C ILE A 145 -11.11 -11.78 -10.10
N ARG A 146 -10.80 -11.61 -8.80
CA ARG A 146 -11.63 -10.82 -7.87
C ARG A 146 -11.66 -9.35 -8.28
N SER A 147 -12.84 -8.74 -8.20
CA SER A 147 -13.07 -7.33 -8.51
C SER A 147 -14.25 -6.77 -7.71
N ARG A 148 -14.77 -5.63 -8.16
CA ARG A 148 -16.08 -5.07 -7.77
C ARG A 148 -16.68 -4.33 -8.95
N ILE A 149 -18.00 -4.16 -8.94
CA ILE A 149 -18.72 -3.38 -9.97
C ILE A 149 -18.08 -2.01 -10.16
N GLY A 150 -17.77 -1.65 -11.41
CA GLY A 150 -17.19 -0.34 -11.76
C GLY A 150 -15.68 -0.22 -11.53
N ALA A 151 -15.00 -1.24 -11.00
CA ALA A 151 -13.54 -1.22 -10.88
C ALA A 151 -12.89 -1.26 -12.26
N LYS A 152 -11.89 -0.42 -12.48
CA LYS A 152 -11.13 -0.38 -13.74
C LYS A 152 -10.42 -1.72 -14.00
N VAL A 153 -10.59 -2.22 -15.21
CA VAL A 153 -9.84 -3.35 -15.78
C VAL A 153 -8.86 -2.79 -16.81
N THR A 154 -7.60 -3.18 -16.71
CA THR A 154 -6.50 -2.67 -17.52
C THR A 154 -5.93 -3.75 -18.43
N ALA A 155 -5.32 -3.33 -19.54
CA ALA A 155 -4.61 -4.22 -20.44
C ALA A 155 -3.40 -4.86 -19.72
N ALA A 156 -3.39 -6.18 -19.62
CA ALA A 156 -2.27 -6.99 -19.13
C ALA A 156 -1.11 -7.08 -20.12
N VAL A 157 -1.36 -6.74 -21.40
CA VAL A 157 -0.38 -6.78 -22.49
C VAL A 157 -0.57 -5.59 -23.41
N ALA A 158 0.55 -5.09 -23.95
CA ALA A 158 0.50 -4.14 -25.06
C ALA A 158 0.15 -4.88 -26.35
N GLY A 159 -0.68 -4.26 -27.19
CA GLY A 159 -1.11 -4.88 -28.45
C GLY A 159 -2.23 -4.12 -29.14
N LYS A 160 -2.79 -4.73 -30.17
CA LYS A 160 -3.91 -4.16 -30.94
C LYS A 160 -5.23 -4.72 -30.44
N VAL A 161 -6.22 -3.87 -30.23
CA VAL A 161 -7.61 -4.27 -29.97
C VAL A 161 -8.20 -4.86 -31.26
N THR A 162 -8.35 -6.18 -31.31
CA THR A 162 -8.81 -6.92 -32.50
C THR A 162 -10.26 -7.34 -32.44
N LYS A 163 -10.85 -7.35 -31.23
CA LYS A 163 -12.28 -7.59 -31.04
C LYS A 163 -12.78 -6.82 -29.83
N GLN A 164 -14.01 -6.34 -29.90
CA GLN A 164 -14.74 -5.81 -28.76
C GLN A 164 -16.21 -6.25 -28.86
N TRP A 165 -16.82 -6.53 -27.71
CA TRP A 165 -18.26 -6.69 -27.59
C TRP A 165 -18.74 -5.78 -26.47
N ALA A 166 -19.40 -4.68 -26.84
CA ALA A 166 -20.00 -3.72 -25.91
C ALA A 166 -21.54 -3.81 -25.88
N GLY A 167 -22.11 -4.84 -26.51
CA GLY A 167 -23.56 -5.02 -26.62
C GLY A 167 -24.21 -5.39 -25.27
N THR A 168 -25.49 -5.11 -25.14
CA THR A 168 -26.32 -5.52 -23.99
C THR A 168 -26.90 -6.93 -24.14
N ASN A 169 -26.86 -7.50 -25.35
CA ASN A 169 -27.27 -8.87 -25.62
C ASN A 169 -26.11 -9.84 -25.37
N SER A 170 -26.41 -11.06 -24.91
CA SER A 170 -25.40 -12.12 -24.81
C SER A 170 -24.80 -12.41 -26.19
N ASP A 171 -23.48 -12.44 -26.26
CA ASP A 171 -22.81 -12.91 -27.46
C ASP A 171 -22.83 -14.45 -27.51
N ILE A 172 -22.46 -15.02 -28.66
CA ILE A 172 -22.39 -16.48 -28.87
C ILE A 172 -21.36 -17.17 -27.95
N LEU A 173 -20.42 -16.40 -27.38
CA LEU A 173 -19.40 -16.91 -26.47
C LEU A 173 -19.89 -17.00 -25.02
N GLY A 174 -20.98 -16.30 -24.67
CA GLY A 174 -21.50 -16.27 -23.31
C GLY A 174 -20.57 -15.55 -22.31
N LEU A 175 -19.72 -14.64 -22.80
CA LEU A 175 -18.68 -13.98 -21.99
C LEU A 175 -19.09 -12.61 -21.42
N GLY A 176 -20.32 -12.16 -21.71
CA GLY A 176 -20.75 -10.79 -21.42
C GLY A 176 -20.05 -9.77 -22.32
N GLN A 177 -19.85 -8.53 -21.86
CA GLN A 177 -19.01 -7.59 -22.60
C GLN A 177 -17.54 -7.95 -22.43
N TYR A 178 -16.76 -7.81 -23.51
CA TYR A 178 -15.33 -8.12 -23.50
C TYR A 178 -14.53 -7.32 -24.52
N VAL A 179 -13.21 -7.33 -24.31
CA VAL A 179 -12.20 -6.80 -25.23
C VAL A 179 -11.17 -7.89 -25.50
N GLN A 180 -10.73 -8.03 -26.75
CA GLN A 180 -9.59 -8.86 -27.14
C GLN A 180 -8.44 -7.98 -27.61
N VAL A 181 -7.27 -8.18 -26.99
CA VAL A 181 -6.01 -7.56 -27.38
C VAL A 181 -5.13 -8.65 -28.00
N THR A 182 -4.72 -8.45 -29.25
CA THR A 182 -3.78 -9.33 -29.94
C THR A 182 -2.39 -8.71 -29.93
N THR A 183 -1.40 -9.52 -29.60
CA THR A 183 0.00 -9.12 -29.57
C THR A 183 0.87 -10.21 -30.18
N THR A 184 2.05 -9.83 -30.67
CA THR A 184 3.01 -10.76 -31.27
C THR A 184 4.34 -10.62 -30.54
N GLN A 185 4.86 -11.75 -30.03
CA GLN A 185 6.14 -11.82 -29.35
C GLN A 185 6.93 -13.01 -29.88
N ASP A 186 8.18 -12.77 -30.28
CA ASP A 186 9.07 -13.79 -30.87
C ASP A 186 8.43 -14.58 -32.02
N GLY A 187 7.65 -13.89 -32.87
CA GLY A 187 6.94 -14.50 -33.99
C GLY A 187 5.68 -15.28 -33.61
N MET A 188 5.35 -15.38 -32.32
CA MET A 188 4.15 -16.04 -31.81
C MET A 188 3.05 -15.02 -31.54
N SER A 189 1.85 -15.28 -32.04
CA SER A 189 0.68 -14.46 -31.74
C SER A 189 -0.04 -14.94 -30.49
N TYR A 190 -0.48 -13.99 -29.67
CA TYR A 190 -1.30 -14.21 -28.48
C TYR A 190 -2.55 -13.35 -28.56
N VAL A 191 -3.68 -13.89 -28.12
CA VAL A 191 -4.93 -13.14 -27.97
C VAL A 191 -5.34 -13.18 -26.50
N VAL A 192 -5.41 -12.01 -25.87
CA VAL A 192 -5.80 -11.86 -24.47
C VAL A 192 -7.20 -11.26 -24.42
N THR A 193 -8.14 -11.99 -23.84
CA THR A 193 -9.54 -11.57 -23.69
C THR A 193 -9.84 -11.18 -22.26
N TYR A 194 -10.40 -9.99 -22.07
CA TYR A 194 -10.90 -9.46 -20.80
C TYR A 194 -12.42 -9.53 -20.86
N ALA A 195 -13.04 -10.45 -20.12
CA ALA A 195 -14.47 -10.75 -20.19
C ALA A 195 -15.20 -10.45 -18.86
N GLY A 196 -16.51 -10.24 -18.91
CA GLY A 196 -17.30 -9.77 -17.76
C GLY A 196 -17.13 -8.28 -17.50
N LEU A 197 -17.02 -7.49 -18.57
CA LEU A 197 -16.84 -6.04 -18.51
C LEU A 197 -18.17 -5.27 -18.53
N SER A 198 -18.08 -4.00 -18.19
CA SER A 198 -19.03 -2.93 -18.43
C SER A 198 -18.24 -1.69 -18.89
N LYS A 199 -18.91 -0.72 -19.52
CA LYS A 199 -18.29 0.52 -20.01
C LYS A 199 -16.95 0.28 -20.75
N VAL A 200 -16.96 -0.63 -21.72
CA VAL A 200 -15.81 -0.86 -22.61
C VAL A 200 -15.39 0.47 -23.22
N SER A 201 -14.13 0.85 -23.01
CA SER A 201 -13.63 2.22 -23.26
C SER A 201 -12.62 2.32 -24.39
N VAL A 202 -12.13 1.19 -24.90
CA VAL A 202 -11.11 1.13 -25.96
C VAL A 202 -11.73 0.84 -27.32
N PRO A 203 -11.50 1.66 -28.37
CA PRO A 203 -12.05 1.40 -29.69
C PRO A 203 -11.37 0.22 -30.40
N LEU A 204 -12.12 -0.44 -31.28
CA LEU A 204 -11.58 -1.47 -32.19
C LEU A 204 -10.45 -0.91 -33.07
N ASN A 205 -9.45 -1.74 -33.35
CA ASN A 205 -8.25 -1.44 -34.15
C ASN A 205 -7.26 -0.43 -33.56
N THR A 206 -7.41 -0.06 -32.29
CA THR A 206 -6.46 0.80 -31.59
C THR A 206 -5.33 0.00 -30.96
N LEU A 207 -4.19 0.67 -30.73
CA LEU A 207 -3.12 0.14 -29.89
C LEU A 207 -3.40 0.50 -28.43
N VAL A 208 -3.12 -0.43 -27.53
CA VAL A 208 -3.12 -0.22 -26.09
C VAL A 208 -1.76 -0.62 -25.55
N ASP A 209 -1.29 0.12 -24.55
CA ASP A 209 -0.13 -0.23 -23.75
C ASP A 209 -0.55 -1.00 -22.49
N VAL A 210 0.39 -1.70 -21.87
CA VAL A 210 0.16 -2.33 -20.56
C VAL A 210 -0.28 -1.26 -19.56
N GLY A 211 -1.41 -1.51 -18.87
CA GLY A 211 -1.97 -0.58 -17.89
C GLY A 211 -3.08 0.34 -18.43
N ASP A 212 -3.28 0.42 -19.75
CA ASP A 212 -4.40 1.17 -20.32
C ASP A 212 -5.74 0.57 -19.91
N VAL A 213 -6.71 1.41 -19.57
CA VAL A 213 -8.05 0.95 -19.17
C VAL A 213 -8.77 0.39 -20.38
N VAL A 214 -9.19 -0.87 -20.32
CA VAL A 214 -9.98 -1.54 -21.38
C VAL A 214 -11.48 -1.53 -21.10
N GLY A 215 -11.87 -1.36 -19.83
CA GLY A 215 -13.25 -1.27 -19.37
C GLY A 215 -13.34 -1.24 -17.84
N GLU A 216 -14.55 -1.40 -17.33
CA GLU A 216 -14.83 -1.60 -15.90
C GLU A 216 -15.36 -3.02 -15.67
N ALA A 217 -15.16 -3.60 -14.49
CA ALA A 217 -15.76 -4.90 -14.16
C ALA A 217 -17.28 -4.76 -14.01
N ALA A 218 -18.04 -5.69 -14.58
CA ALA A 218 -19.51 -5.71 -14.49
C ALA A 218 -20.03 -6.28 -13.15
N GLY A 219 -19.19 -6.96 -12.39
CA GLY A 219 -19.54 -7.64 -11.14
C GLY A 219 -18.35 -7.71 -10.20
N ASP A 220 -18.48 -8.54 -9.16
CA ASP A 220 -17.41 -8.81 -8.20
C ASP A 220 -16.28 -9.66 -8.76
N THR A 221 -16.36 -10.01 -10.04
CA THR A 221 -15.32 -10.74 -10.78
C THR A 221 -15.27 -10.32 -12.24
N PHE A 222 -14.14 -10.58 -12.88
CA PHE A 222 -14.01 -10.61 -14.35
C PHE A 222 -13.08 -11.76 -14.75
N GLN A 223 -13.07 -12.11 -16.04
CA GLN A 223 -12.26 -13.21 -16.55
C GLN A 223 -11.12 -12.74 -17.43
N LEU A 224 -9.96 -13.40 -17.28
CA LEU A 224 -8.82 -13.28 -18.19
C LEU A 224 -8.61 -14.60 -18.91
N ILE A 225 -8.72 -14.57 -20.23
CA ILE A 225 -8.59 -15.74 -21.12
C ILE A 225 -7.45 -15.47 -22.09
N VAL A 226 -6.66 -16.50 -22.39
CA VAL A 226 -5.52 -16.38 -23.29
C VAL A 226 -5.60 -17.47 -24.36
N GLN A 227 -5.39 -17.07 -25.61
CA GLN A 227 -5.29 -17.97 -26.75
C GLN A 227 -3.92 -17.85 -27.41
N GLN A 228 -3.40 -18.96 -27.91
CA GLN A 228 -2.21 -19.01 -28.75
C GLN A 228 -2.57 -19.72 -30.06
N PRO A 229 -3.00 -18.98 -31.10
CA PRO A 229 -3.47 -19.56 -32.35
C PRO A 229 -2.56 -20.66 -32.90
N GLY A 230 -3.12 -21.83 -33.17
CA GLY A 230 -2.41 -23.01 -33.70
C GLY A 230 -1.65 -23.85 -32.67
N HIS A 231 -1.60 -23.44 -31.40
CA HIS A 231 -0.81 -24.13 -30.36
C HIS A 231 -1.58 -24.40 -29.06
N GLY A 232 -2.81 -23.92 -28.93
CA GLY A 232 -3.60 -24.09 -27.71
C GLY A 232 -4.58 -25.26 -27.76
N MET A 233 -5.36 -25.40 -26.69
CA MET A 233 -6.36 -26.45 -26.55
C MET A 233 -7.68 -26.08 -27.24
N SER A 234 -8.28 -27.07 -27.88
CA SER A 234 -9.65 -27.01 -28.41
C SER A 234 -10.67 -27.53 -27.38
N GLY A 235 -11.97 -27.35 -27.66
CA GLY A 235 -13.07 -27.87 -26.81
C GLY A 235 -13.82 -26.81 -26.02
N PHE A 236 -13.40 -25.54 -26.11
CA PHE A 236 -14.17 -24.38 -25.66
C PHE A 236 -14.78 -23.64 -26.85
N THR A 237 -15.70 -22.72 -26.59
CA THR A 237 -16.25 -21.84 -27.63
C THR A 237 -15.18 -20.96 -28.27
N LEU A 238 -14.16 -20.59 -27.50
CA LEU A 238 -12.92 -19.98 -28.01
C LEU A 238 -11.88 -21.07 -28.29
N PRO A 239 -11.28 -21.13 -29.49
CA PRO A 239 -10.24 -22.13 -29.80
C PRO A 239 -8.89 -21.75 -29.18
N ASP A 240 -7.92 -22.67 -29.26
CA ASP A 240 -6.52 -22.39 -28.97
C ASP A 240 -6.22 -21.84 -27.56
N ILE A 241 -6.97 -22.30 -26.55
CA ILE A 241 -6.85 -21.82 -25.18
C ILE A 241 -5.56 -22.34 -24.51
N ILE A 242 -4.86 -21.47 -23.80
CA ILE A 242 -3.67 -21.80 -23.01
C ILE A 242 -3.84 -21.33 -21.57
N ASN A 243 -3.10 -21.93 -20.63
CA ASN A 243 -3.19 -21.60 -19.20
C ASN A 243 -2.61 -20.20 -18.90
N PRO A 244 -3.43 -19.20 -18.49
CA PRO A 244 -2.93 -17.87 -18.17
C PRO A 244 -2.08 -17.85 -16.88
N THR A 245 -2.27 -18.83 -15.99
CA THR A 245 -1.65 -18.89 -14.66
C THR A 245 -0.12 -18.86 -14.74
N ASP A 246 0.47 -19.52 -15.74
CA ASP A 246 1.93 -19.62 -15.88
C ASP A 246 2.54 -18.40 -16.60
N MET A 247 1.70 -17.45 -17.04
CA MET A 247 2.11 -16.23 -17.76
C MET A 247 1.99 -14.98 -16.89
N LEU A 248 1.24 -15.04 -15.79
CA LEU A 248 1.08 -13.90 -14.90
C LEU A 248 2.40 -13.54 -14.23
N TYR A 249 2.79 -12.27 -14.34
CA TYR A 249 3.91 -11.69 -13.61
C TYR A 249 3.50 -10.37 -12.98
N VAL A 250 3.16 -10.40 -11.69
CA VAL A 250 2.91 -9.18 -10.91
C VAL A 250 4.23 -8.60 -10.41
N GLN A 251 4.59 -7.40 -10.85
CA GLN A 251 5.78 -6.70 -10.35
C GLN A 251 5.67 -6.51 -8.82
N ASN A 252 6.76 -6.80 -8.12
CA ASN A 252 6.88 -6.61 -6.67
C ASN A 252 5.81 -7.35 -5.84
N LEU A 253 5.32 -8.49 -6.31
CA LEU A 253 4.39 -9.33 -5.56
C LEU A 253 4.94 -9.70 -4.18
N ARG A 254 4.12 -9.52 -3.15
CA ARG A 254 4.39 -9.90 -1.78
C ARG A 254 3.17 -10.55 -1.17
N LEU A 255 3.41 -11.32 -0.11
CA LEU A 255 2.39 -11.96 0.69
C LEU A 255 2.47 -11.45 2.12
N ARG A 256 1.35 -11.48 2.81
CA ARG A 256 1.29 -11.19 4.24
C ARG A 256 0.20 -11.98 4.92
N PRO A 257 0.35 -12.25 6.22
CA PRO A 257 -0.72 -12.80 7.04
C PRO A 257 -1.94 -11.89 7.12
N ILE A 258 -3.12 -12.48 7.16
CA ILE A 258 -4.38 -11.81 7.56
C ILE A 258 -4.63 -11.91 9.07
N ASP A 259 -3.74 -12.57 9.82
CA ASP A 259 -3.80 -12.72 11.27
C ASP A 259 -2.38 -12.69 11.88
N THR A 260 -2.28 -12.41 13.17
CA THR A 260 -1.03 -12.40 13.93
C THR A 260 -0.58 -13.80 14.33
N GLY A 261 0.72 -13.99 14.53
CA GLY A 261 1.27 -15.23 15.05
C GLY A 261 1.16 -16.44 14.10
N LEU A 262 0.93 -16.22 12.80
CA LEU A 262 0.77 -17.27 11.81
C LEU A 262 2.07 -18.08 11.71
N ARG A 263 2.00 -19.40 11.88
CA ARG A 263 3.17 -20.27 11.97
C ARG A 263 3.78 -20.55 10.60
N VAL A 264 5.09 -20.38 10.50
CA VAL A 264 5.91 -20.86 9.37
C VAL A 264 6.54 -22.18 9.72
N ARG A 265 6.50 -23.14 8.79
CA ARG A 265 6.87 -24.55 9.02
C ARG A 265 7.86 -25.06 7.99
N THR A 266 8.57 -26.13 8.33
CA THR A 266 9.50 -26.81 7.40
C THR A 266 8.80 -27.60 6.29
N LEU A 267 7.54 -28.00 6.48
CA LEU A 267 6.75 -28.77 5.54
C LEU A 267 5.39 -28.10 5.30
N PRO A 268 4.74 -28.30 4.13
CA PRO A 268 3.39 -27.82 3.84
C PRO A 268 2.33 -28.66 4.57
N SER A 269 2.44 -28.74 5.90
CA SER A 269 1.61 -29.57 6.77
C SER A 269 1.73 -29.09 8.21
N THR A 270 0.68 -29.30 9.02
CA THR A 270 0.71 -29.06 10.46
C THR A 270 1.70 -29.96 11.21
N ALA A 271 2.16 -31.05 10.60
CA ALA A 271 3.20 -31.93 11.13
C ALA A 271 4.62 -31.35 10.97
N GLY A 272 4.82 -30.32 10.15
CA GLY A 272 6.12 -29.67 9.98
C GLY A 272 6.56 -28.91 11.23
N ILE A 273 7.87 -28.92 11.51
CA ILE A 273 8.48 -28.17 12.63
C ILE A 273 8.23 -26.68 12.42
N VAL A 274 7.83 -25.97 13.49
CA VAL A 274 7.62 -24.53 13.47
C VAL A 274 8.98 -23.83 13.42
N LEU A 275 9.24 -23.10 12.35
CA LEU A 275 10.43 -22.28 12.15
C LEU A 275 10.29 -20.89 12.80
N GLY A 276 9.06 -20.40 12.92
CA GLY A 276 8.77 -19.09 13.47
C GLY A 276 7.32 -18.69 13.27
N GLN A 277 7.03 -17.42 13.55
CA GLN A 277 5.73 -16.81 13.35
C GLN A 277 5.86 -15.53 12.51
N ILE A 278 4.82 -15.24 11.74
CA ILE A 278 4.69 -14.07 10.87
C ILE A 278 3.41 -13.32 11.23
N ASN A 279 3.42 -12.01 11.05
CA ASN A 279 2.37 -11.07 11.38
C ASN A 279 1.96 -10.24 10.16
N PRO A 280 0.79 -9.56 10.17
CA PRO A 280 0.26 -8.85 9.01
C PRO A 280 1.13 -7.74 8.39
N TRP A 281 2.13 -7.27 9.13
CA TRP A 281 3.11 -6.27 8.66
C TRP A 281 4.38 -6.88 8.04
N ASP A 282 4.53 -8.21 8.13
CA ASP A 282 5.64 -8.90 7.46
C ASP A 282 5.41 -8.92 5.95
N SER A 283 6.42 -8.48 5.21
CA SER A 283 6.45 -8.56 3.76
C SER A 283 7.15 -9.85 3.34
N LEU A 284 6.36 -10.84 2.98
CA LEU A 284 6.85 -12.17 2.62
C LEU A 284 7.03 -12.25 1.11
N GLU A 285 8.14 -12.85 0.68
CA GLU A 285 8.37 -13.11 -0.74
C GLU A 285 7.77 -14.48 -1.11
N PRO A 286 6.86 -14.55 -2.10
CA PRO A 286 6.38 -15.83 -2.61
C PRO A 286 7.50 -16.56 -3.34
N MET A 287 7.67 -17.85 -3.07
CA MET A 287 8.70 -18.69 -3.70
C MET A 287 8.10 -19.59 -4.80
N GLU A 288 6.94 -19.20 -5.34
CA GLU A 288 6.22 -19.89 -6.40
C GLU A 288 5.87 -18.91 -7.51
N MET A 289 5.46 -19.42 -8.68
CA MET A 289 5.03 -18.56 -9.77
C MET A 289 3.87 -17.66 -9.36
N HIS A 290 3.86 -16.41 -9.83
CA HIS A 290 2.89 -15.41 -9.37
C HIS A 290 1.44 -15.86 -9.58
N GLY A 291 1.07 -16.37 -10.76
CA GLY A 291 -0.29 -16.88 -10.97
C GLY A 291 -0.65 -18.07 -10.06
N ARG A 292 0.30 -18.98 -9.78
CA ARG A 292 0.08 -20.10 -8.83
C ARG A 292 -0.08 -19.60 -7.40
N THR A 293 0.71 -18.61 -7.04
CA THR A 293 0.62 -17.92 -5.75
C THR A 293 -0.79 -17.35 -5.57
N LEU A 294 -1.25 -16.56 -6.54
CA LEU A 294 -2.56 -15.91 -6.53
C LEU A 294 -3.74 -16.88 -6.58
N GLY A 295 -3.55 -18.09 -7.11
CA GLY A 295 -4.55 -19.16 -7.09
C GLY A 295 -4.63 -19.93 -5.76
N LYS A 296 -3.64 -19.80 -4.87
CA LYS A 296 -3.57 -20.49 -3.57
C LYS A 296 -3.90 -19.61 -2.37
N VAL A 297 -3.54 -18.32 -2.41
CA VAL A 297 -3.83 -17.38 -1.31
C VAL A 297 -5.33 -17.34 -1.01
N GLY A 298 -5.70 -17.26 0.27
CA GLY A 298 -7.08 -17.31 0.71
C GLY A 298 -7.78 -18.67 0.56
N LYS A 299 -7.13 -19.73 0.04
CA LYS A 299 -7.77 -21.04 -0.17
C LYS A 299 -7.46 -22.03 0.96
N GLU A 300 -8.53 -22.54 1.58
CA GLU A 300 -8.42 -23.52 2.67
C GLU A 300 -7.70 -24.80 2.24
N GLY A 301 -6.91 -25.37 3.14
CA GLY A 301 -6.10 -26.57 2.88
C GLY A 301 -4.84 -26.34 2.03
N GLN A 302 -4.69 -25.18 1.37
CA GLN A 302 -3.51 -24.87 0.57
C GLN A 302 -2.35 -24.36 1.44
N TRP A 303 -1.13 -24.62 0.98
CA TRP A 303 0.11 -24.17 1.60
C TRP A 303 0.93 -23.35 0.62
N MET A 304 1.58 -22.31 1.14
CA MET A 304 2.41 -21.40 0.39
C MET A 304 3.86 -21.52 0.81
N ARG A 305 4.76 -21.75 -0.15
CA ARG A 305 6.19 -21.59 0.10
C ARG A 305 6.54 -20.10 0.10
N ILE A 306 7.11 -19.63 1.21
CA ILE A 306 7.43 -18.23 1.45
C ILE A 306 8.88 -18.08 1.91
N LYS A 307 9.42 -16.89 1.66
CA LYS A 307 10.67 -16.43 2.26
C LYS A 307 10.41 -15.26 3.19
N LEU A 308 10.98 -15.37 4.39
CA LEU A 308 10.90 -14.39 5.46
C LEU A 308 11.83 -13.21 5.21
N PRO A 309 11.59 -12.05 5.84
CA PRO A 309 12.49 -10.90 5.77
C PRO A 309 13.93 -11.21 6.22
N ASP A 310 14.10 -12.14 7.16
CA ASP A 310 15.41 -12.60 7.65
C ASP A 310 16.11 -13.60 6.70
N GLY A 311 15.50 -13.91 5.56
CA GLY A 311 16.06 -14.77 4.52
C GLY A 311 15.74 -16.26 4.66
N ARG A 312 15.12 -16.71 5.77
CA ARG A 312 14.69 -18.11 5.93
C ARG A 312 13.53 -18.45 5.01
N GLU A 313 13.46 -19.70 4.60
CA GLU A 313 12.38 -20.22 3.75
C GLU A 313 11.56 -21.25 4.51
N GLY A 314 10.25 -21.28 4.25
CA GLY A 314 9.35 -22.24 4.85
C GLY A 314 7.97 -22.22 4.19
N TYR A 315 7.03 -22.88 4.85
CA TYR A 315 5.64 -23.01 4.41
C TYR A 315 4.69 -22.41 5.43
N SER A 316 3.70 -21.67 4.96
CA SER A 316 2.59 -21.20 5.79
C SER A 316 1.25 -21.58 5.16
N ALA A 317 0.21 -21.66 5.98
CA ALA A 317 -1.15 -21.95 5.52
C ALA A 317 -1.65 -20.81 4.63
N ALA A 318 -1.96 -21.10 3.36
CA ALA A 318 -2.24 -20.08 2.36
C ALA A 318 -3.58 -19.38 2.58
N TRP A 319 -4.54 -20.01 3.28
CA TRP A 319 -5.82 -19.38 3.63
C TRP A 319 -5.71 -18.26 4.66
N PHE A 320 -4.58 -18.17 5.36
CA PHE A 320 -4.27 -17.04 6.23
C PHE A 320 -3.34 -16.03 5.55
N LEU A 321 -3.11 -16.14 4.24
CA LEU A 321 -2.29 -15.21 3.49
C LEU A 321 -3.12 -14.47 2.46
N GLU A 322 -2.76 -13.22 2.26
CA GLU A 322 -3.21 -12.42 1.12
C GLU A 322 -2.04 -11.84 0.33
N ALA A 323 -2.29 -11.53 -0.94
CA ALA A 323 -1.31 -10.99 -1.85
C ALA A 323 -1.50 -9.48 -2.07
N PHE A 324 -0.38 -8.77 -2.12
CA PHE A 324 -0.26 -7.33 -2.37
C PHE A 324 0.99 -7.06 -3.22
N THR A 325 1.16 -5.85 -3.73
CA THR A 325 2.44 -5.43 -4.33
C THR A 325 3.18 -4.52 -3.36
N LYS A 326 4.52 -4.55 -3.35
CA LYS A 326 5.31 -3.61 -2.53
C LYS A 326 5.07 -2.15 -2.89
N ASP A 327 4.53 -1.91 -4.09
CA ASP A 327 4.16 -0.58 -4.58
C ASP A 327 2.75 -0.16 -4.13
N ASP A 328 1.94 -1.07 -3.59
CA ASP A 328 0.70 -0.72 -2.89
C ASP A 328 1.08 0.17 -1.70
N ILE A 329 0.54 1.40 -1.70
CA ILE A 329 1.09 2.57 -1.02
C ILE A 329 1.14 2.39 0.51
N TYR A 330 2.24 1.84 1.03
CA TYR A 330 2.65 2.17 2.38
C TYR A 330 3.20 3.59 2.33
N ILE A 331 2.45 4.58 2.83
CA ILE A 331 2.96 5.97 2.89
C ILE A 331 4.27 6.01 3.71
N PHE A 332 4.40 5.11 4.69
CA PHE A 332 5.58 4.92 5.51
C PHE A 332 5.95 3.43 5.54
N PRO A 333 6.69 2.94 4.54
CA PRO A 333 7.11 1.54 4.50
C PRO A 333 7.93 1.19 5.74
N GLY A 334 7.64 0.04 6.36
CA GLY A 334 8.35 -0.43 7.55
C GLY A 334 7.97 0.29 8.86
N VAL A 335 6.92 1.12 8.86
CA VAL A 335 6.38 1.74 10.07
C VAL A 335 5.10 1.01 10.49
N ASN A 336 5.00 0.60 11.76
CA ASN A 336 3.76 0.05 12.31
C ASN A 336 2.65 1.13 12.25
N PRO A 337 1.51 0.90 11.57
CA PRO A 337 0.44 1.89 11.48
C PRO A 337 -0.30 2.13 12.82
N VAL A 338 -0.03 1.34 13.86
CA VAL A 338 -0.62 1.59 15.19
C VAL A 338 0.09 2.77 15.84
N GLY A 339 -0.70 3.62 16.48
CA GLY A 339 -0.17 4.65 17.35
C GLY A 339 -1.17 5.11 18.38
N VAL A 340 -0.82 6.20 19.06
CA VAL A 340 -1.59 6.73 20.17
C VAL A 340 -1.66 8.25 20.15
N ASN A 341 -2.77 8.77 20.64
CA ASN A 341 -2.96 10.19 20.92
C ASN A 341 -2.35 10.57 22.27
N LEU A 342 -1.51 11.61 22.21
CA LEU A 342 -0.79 12.20 23.33
C LEU A 342 -1.33 13.61 23.60
N ASP A 343 -1.13 14.08 24.83
CA ASP A 343 -1.55 15.42 25.24
C ASP A 343 -0.43 16.07 26.07
N ALA A 344 0.16 17.12 25.51
CA ALA A 344 1.22 17.91 26.13
C ALA A 344 0.77 18.70 27.38
N ARG A 345 -0.54 18.78 27.63
CA ARG A 345 -1.13 19.48 28.78
C ARG A 345 -1.57 18.53 29.88
N HIS A 346 -1.76 17.25 29.57
CA HIS A 346 -2.09 16.24 30.57
C HIS A 346 -0.82 15.76 31.29
N ALA A 347 -0.84 15.69 32.62
CA ALA A 347 0.33 15.33 33.44
C ALA A 347 0.94 13.97 33.06
N LEU A 348 0.10 13.03 32.59
CA LEU A 348 0.52 11.71 32.10
C LEU A 348 0.52 11.58 30.57
N GLY A 349 0.15 12.63 29.83
CA GLY A 349 -0.14 12.57 28.39
C GLY A 349 1.09 12.54 27.48
N THR A 350 2.31 12.64 28.03
CA THR A 350 3.57 12.64 27.28
C THR A 350 4.58 11.64 27.88
N PRO A 351 4.25 10.33 27.87
CA PRO A 351 5.08 9.29 28.48
C PRO A 351 6.50 9.25 27.89
N ASP A 352 7.42 8.62 28.61
CA ASP A 352 8.70 8.22 28.01
C ASP A 352 8.47 7.35 26.77
N ALA A 353 9.27 7.57 25.73
CA ALA A 353 9.13 6.85 24.47
C ALA A 353 9.30 5.33 24.64
N SER A 354 10.09 4.87 25.61
CA SER A 354 10.27 3.44 25.89
C SER A 354 8.99 2.74 26.35
N ARG A 355 7.96 3.50 26.76
CA ARG A 355 6.66 2.97 27.20
C ARG A 355 5.69 2.73 26.05
N LEU A 356 6.00 3.21 24.85
CA LEU A 356 5.13 3.16 23.69
C LEU A 356 5.29 1.88 22.84
N GLY A 357 6.20 0.97 23.22
CA GLY A 357 6.35 -0.33 22.58
C GLY A 357 6.59 -0.24 21.08
N ASP A 358 6.03 -1.18 20.32
CA ASP A 358 6.25 -1.32 18.87
C ASP A 358 5.32 -0.45 18.01
N MET A 359 4.61 0.50 18.62
CA MET A 359 3.82 1.48 17.88
C MET A 359 4.72 2.27 16.92
N GLY A 360 4.17 2.71 15.78
CA GLY A 360 4.92 3.51 14.82
C GLY A 360 4.60 5.00 14.87
N TRP A 361 3.52 5.38 15.57
CA TRP A 361 3.00 6.74 15.50
C TRP A 361 2.63 7.35 16.85
N ILE A 362 2.84 8.66 16.93
CA ILE A 362 2.20 9.52 17.93
C ILE A 362 1.45 10.65 17.23
N ARG A 363 0.35 11.09 17.85
CA ARG A 363 -0.41 12.28 17.44
C ARG A 363 -0.59 13.21 18.62
N MET A 364 -0.46 14.52 18.37
CA MET A 364 -0.71 15.56 19.36
C MET A 364 -1.54 16.68 18.72
N GLY A 365 -2.50 17.22 19.47
CA GLY A 365 -3.09 18.52 19.13
C GLY A 365 -2.05 19.62 19.30
N TYR A 366 -1.87 20.46 18.27
CA TYR A 366 -0.95 21.61 18.30
C TYR A 366 -1.66 22.82 18.91
N ASN A 367 -1.74 22.83 20.24
CA ASN A 367 -2.49 23.80 21.02
C ASN A 367 -1.64 25.06 21.29
N VAL A 368 -1.98 26.15 20.61
CA VAL A 368 -1.40 27.48 20.85
C VAL A 368 -2.16 28.20 21.95
N SER A 369 -3.49 28.00 22.05
CA SER A 369 -4.39 28.67 22.98
C SER A 369 -3.98 28.54 24.44
N ASN A 370 -3.34 27.43 24.79
CA ASN A 370 -2.84 27.11 26.12
C ASN A 370 -3.96 27.19 27.19
N ASN A 371 -5.21 26.91 26.82
CA ASN A 371 -6.43 27.05 27.63
C ASN A 371 -6.69 28.48 28.13
N VAL A 372 -6.06 29.48 27.53
CA VAL A 372 -6.20 30.90 27.87
C VAL A 372 -6.43 31.78 26.62
N GLY A 373 -6.68 31.16 25.47
CA GLY A 373 -6.86 31.87 24.20
C GLY A 373 -5.60 32.54 23.66
N SER A 374 -4.40 32.04 24.00
CA SER A 374 -3.13 32.57 23.50
C SER A 374 -2.94 32.36 21.99
N GLU A 375 -2.21 33.27 21.35
CA GLU A 375 -1.78 33.18 19.94
C GLU A 375 -0.24 33.14 19.84
N ASP A 376 0.46 32.87 20.95
CA ASP A 376 1.93 32.83 21.00
C ASP A 376 2.47 31.51 20.42
N ILE A 377 2.75 31.53 19.12
CA ILE A 377 3.31 30.38 18.40
C ILE A 377 4.73 30.01 18.86
N ASN A 378 5.50 30.93 19.47
CA ASN A 378 6.83 30.62 19.98
C ASN A 378 6.74 29.83 21.29
N ALA A 379 5.82 30.22 22.18
CA ALA A 379 5.53 29.45 23.39
C ALA A 379 5.01 28.04 23.05
N ALA A 380 4.14 27.91 22.04
CA ALA A 380 3.69 26.62 21.55
C ALA A 380 4.87 25.81 20.96
N PHE A 381 5.67 26.39 20.08
CA PHE A 381 6.83 25.73 19.49
C PHE A 381 7.80 25.21 20.55
N ASN A 382 8.14 26.03 21.56
CA ASN A 382 9.03 25.63 22.66
C ASN A 382 8.45 24.48 23.51
N ARG A 383 7.12 24.35 23.57
CA ARG A 383 6.45 23.23 24.25
C ARG A 383 6.54 21.94 23.44
N TYR A 384 6.33 22.01 22.12
CA TYR A 384 6.21 20.83 21.27
C TYR A 384 7.53 20.35 20.67
N LEU A 385 8.51 21.23 20.44
CA LEU A 385 9.83 20.88 19.88
C LEU A 385 10.53 19.74 20.65
N PRO A 386 10.73 19.82 21.99
CA PRO A 386 11.41 18.75 22.72
C PRO A 386 10.63 17.42 22.68
N LEU A 387 9.29 17.47 22.58
CA LEU A 387 8.46 16.27 22.47
C LEU A 387 8.64 15.61 21.10
N ALA A 388 8.58 16.40 20.02
CA ALA A 388 8.79 15.90 18.67
C ALA A 388 10.19 15.29 18.52
N GLU A 389 11.24 15.98 18.98
CA GLU A 389 12.61 15.45 18.97
C GLU A 389 12.74 14.13 19.72
N ARG A 390 12.12 14.03 20.91
CA ARG A 390 12.13 12.80 21.73
C ARG A 390 11.53 11.63 20.97
N TYR A 391 10.32 11.77 20.43
CA TYR A 391 9.63 10.67 19.77
C TYR A 391 10.25 10.33 18.40
N LYS A 392 10.68 11.34 17.63
CA LYS A 392 11.40 11.11 16.37
C LYS A 392 12.70 10.34 16.58
N ARG A 393 13.47 10.68 17.62
CA ARG A 393 14.72 9.96 17.97
C ARG A 393 14.45 8.50 18.35
N ALA A 394 13.31 8.23 18.97
CA ALA A 394 12.89 6.88 19.32
C ALA A 394 12.25 6.10 18.15
N GLY A 395 12.18 6.68 16.94
CA GLY A 395 11.72 6.01 15.73
C GLY A 395 10.24 6.22 15.39
N TYR A 396 9.48 6.95 16.21
CA TYR A 396 8.07 7.23 15.95
C TYR A 396 7.90 8.27 14.85
N ARG A 397 6.79 8.19 14.14
CA ARG A 397 6.27 9.24 13.27
C ARG A 397 5.42 10.21 14.08
N VAL A 398 5.51 11.49 13.73
CA VAL A 398 4.84 12.57 14.46
C VAL A 398 3.79 13.20 13.58
N MET A 399 2.55 13.15 14.05
CA MET A 399 1.42 13.90 13.49
C MET A 399 1.05 15.06 14.42
N PHE A 400 0.89 16.25 13.85
CA PHE A 400 0.24 17.36 14.51
C PHE A 400 -1.15 17.60 13.94
N THR A 401 -2.12 17.72 14.84
CA THR A 401 -3.48 18.12 14.49
C THR A 401 -3.71 19.55 14.88
N THR A 402 -4.23 20.33 13.94
CA THR A 402 -4.62 21.71 14.19
C THR A 402 -6.11 21.81 14.49
N SER A 403 -6.54 22.84 15.21
CA SER A 403 -7.96 23.09 15.49
C SER A 403 -8.17 24.56 15.88
N HIS A 404 -9.36 24.91 16.37
CA HIS A 404 -9.60 26.20 17.03
C HIS A 404 -8.59 26.47 18.16
N GLN A 405 -8.07 25.45 18.84
CA GLN A 405 -7.04 25.60 19.88
C GLN A 405 -5.67 26.01 19.30
N THR A 406 -5.41 25.70 18.03
CA THR A 406 -4.23 26.21 17.33
C THR A 406 -4.37 27.70 17.05
N TYR A 407 -5.60 28.20 16.92
CA TYR A 407 -5.90 29.60 16.68
C TYR A 407 -6.55 30.27 17.91
N GLY A 408 -5.97 30.06 19.09
CA GLY A 408 -6.36 30.82 20.29
C GLY A 408 -7.83 30.70 20.72
N GLU A 409 -8.51 29.59 20.43
CA GLU A 409 -9.96 29.41 20.66
C GLU A 409 -10.84 30.42 19.89
N GLY A 410 -10.35 30.99 18.79
CA GLY A 410 -11.05 32.02 18.03
C GLY A 410 -11.12 33.39 18.70
N LYS A 411 -10.70 33.51 19.97
CA LYS A 411 -10.85 34.71 20.81
C LYS A 411 -12.32 35.17 20.87
N ASN A 412 -12.64 36.17 21.70
CA ASN A 412 -14.02 36.72 21.79
C ASN A 412 -14.54 37.37 20.47
N GLU A 413 -13.84 37.19 19.35
CA GLU A 413 -14.18 37.72 18.02
C GLU A 413 -15.07 36.76 17.22
N PHE A 414 -14.91 35.45 17.40
CA PHE A 414 -15.57 34.43 16.57
C PHE A 414 -16.55 33.52 17.34
N TRP A 415 -16.88 33.90 18.57
CA TRP A 415 -17.88 33.24 19.41
C TRP A 415 -19.26 33.91 19.28
N PRO A 416 -20.37 33.16 19.23
CA PRO A 416 -20.45 31.70 19.10
C PRO A 416 -20.20 31.23 17.66
N TRP A 417 -19.45 30.12 17.52
CA TRP A 417 -18.99 29.60 16.23
C TRP A 417 -20.11 29.25 15.24
N ASN A 418 -21.26 28.84 15.76
CA ASN A 418 -22.42 28.43 14.96
C ASN A 418 -23.12 29.59 14.24
N ASP A 419 -22.82 30.84 14.61
CA ASP A 419 -23.47 32.05 14.07
C ASP A 419 -22.52 32.90 13.19
N LEU A 420 -21.38 32.34 12.79
CA LEU A 420 -20.39 33.06 12.00
C LEU A 420 -20.89 33.36 10.58
N SER A 421 -20.85 34.63 10.20
CA SER A 421 -21.11 35.09 8.84
C SER A 421 -20.00 34.66 7.86
N ASP A 422 -20.30 34.67 6.56
CA ASP A 422 -19.32 34.29 5.53
C ASP A 422 -18.06 35.16 5.51
N SER A 423 -18.20 36.46 5.84
CA SER A 423 -17.06 37.37 5.96
C SER A 423 -16.23 37.09 7.21
N ALA A 424 -16.87 36.72 8.32
CA ALA A 424 -16.18 36.33 9.55
C ALA A 424 -15.40 35.01 9.34
N TRP A 425 -16.01 34.00 8.72
CA TRP A 425 -15.32 32.76 8.32
C TRP A 425 -14.12 33.04 7.41
N THR A 426 -14.31 33.88 6.40
CA THR A 426 -13.22 34.29 5.50
C THR A 426 -12.06 34.93 6.27
N THR A 427 -12.37 35.84 7.20
CA THR A 427 -11.37 36.52 8.02
C THR A 427 -10.61 35.54 8.90
N LEU A 428 -11.33 34.66 9.59
CA LEU A 428 -10.74 33.61 10.43
C LEU A 428 -9.81 32.72 9.62
N ILE A 429 -10.27 32.22 8.46
CA ILE A 429 -9.49 31.31 7.63
C ILE A 429 -8.20 31.97 7.13
N ASN A 430 -8.26 33.22 6.69
CA ASN A 430 -7.08 33.94 6.22
C ASN A 430 -6.04 34.12 7.35
N ARG A 431 -6.50 34.46 8.57
CA ARG A 431 -5.60 34.61 9.73
C ARG A 431 -5.04 33.26 10.19
N PHE A 432 -5.87 32.22 10.20
CA PHE A 432 -5.44 30.87 10.53
C PHE A 432 -4.41 30.34 9.53
N ALA A 433 -4.60 30.55 8.23
CA ALA A 433 -3.61 30.21 7.21
C ALA A 433 -2.30 31.00 7.39
N ALA A 434 -2.36 32.29 7.73
CA ALA A 434 -1.17 33.08 8.02
C ALA A 434 -0.40 32.53 9.24
N MET A 435 -1.10 32.20 10.33
CA MET A 435 -0.49 31.57 11.50
C MET A 435 0.12 30.20 11.17
N MET A 436 -0.58 29.39 10.38
CA MET A 436 -0.08 28.08 9.95
C MET A 436 1.15 28.17 9.05
N ARG A 437 1.28 29.22 8.22
CA ARG A 437 2.52 29.49 7.48
C ARG A 437 3.68 29.71 8.45
N ASP A 438 3.48 30.55 9.46
CA ASP A 438 4.56 30.88 10.40
C ASP A 438 4.90 29.71 11.34
N ILE A 439 3.90 28.92 11.75
CA ILE A 439 4.14 27.63 12.43
C ILE A 439 4.93 26.69 11.51
N ALA A 440 4.49 26.48 10.27
CA ALA A 440 5.18 25.59 9.34
C ALA A 440 6.65 26.00 9.11
N ARG A 441 6.94 27.32 9.04
CA ARG A 441 8.32 27.83 8.97
C ARG A 441 9.18 27.44 10.17
N GLN A 442 8.63 27.41 11.39
CA GLN A 442 9.38 26.97 12.58
C GLN A 442 9.81 25.50 12.48
N TRP A 443 9.01 24.66 11.82
CA TRP A 443 9.21 23.22 11.69
C TRP A 443 9.94 22.77 10.41
N ALA A 444 9.87 23.57 9.34
CA ALA A 444 10.41 23.25 8.03
C ALA A 444 11.91 22.89 8.09
N GLY A 445 12.30 21.90 7.29
CA GLY A 445 13.70 21.45 7.18
C GLY A 445 14.25 20.66 8.38
N ARG A 446 13.47 20.49 9.47
CA ARG A 446 13.91 19.72 10.65
C ARG A 446 13.64 18.21 10.53
N GLY A 447 12.75 17.80 9.64
CA GLY A 447 12.32 16.40 9.49
C GLY A 447 11.59 15.85 10.73
N LEU A 448 11.02 16.73 11.56
CA LEU A 448 10.39 16.36 12.84
C LEU A 448 8.88 16.16 12.76
N VAL A 449 8.20 16.71 11.76
CA VAL A 449 6.76 16.55 11.54
C VAL A 449 6.57 15.72 10.29
N ASP A 450 5.91 14.56 10.42
CA ASP A 450 5.65 13.70 9.28
C ASP A 450 4.32 14.06 8.58
N VAL A 451 3.34 14.60 9.33
CA VAL A 451 1.98 14.91 8.84
C VAL A 451 1.33 16.07 9.59
N TRP A 452 0.62 16.92 8.86
CA TRP A 452 -0.32 17.92 9.39
C TRP A 452 -1.77 17.51 9.10
N GLN A 453 -2.59 17.40 10.15
CA GLN A 453 -4.05 17.24 10.04
C GLN A 453 -4.70 18.63 10.16
N ILE A 454 -5.35 19.11 9.08
CA ILE A 454 -5.97 20.44 9.06
C ILE A 454 -7.37 20.36 9.66
N TRP A 455 -7.49 20.92 10.86
CA TRP A 455 -8.68 20.92 11.70
C TRP A 455 -8.95 19.58 12.39
N ASN A 456 -9.88 19.58 13.35
CA ASN A 456 -10.35 18.39 14.04
C ASN A 456 -11.88 18.39 14.06
N GLU A 457 -12.50 17.32 13.59
CA GLU A 457 -13.96 17.11 13.66
C GLU A 457 -14.80 18.24 13.07
N GLN A 458 -14.40 18.72 11.88
CA GLN A 458 -15.08 19.76 11.13
C GLN A 458 -16.54 19.42 10.78
N ASP A 459 -16.87 18.14 10.68
CA ASP A 459 -18.18 17.61 10.33
C ASP A 459 -19.00 17.20 11.58
N ALA A 460 -18.55 17.59 12.77
CA ALA A 460 -19.28 17.36 14.00
C ALA A 460 -20.65 18.07 13.99
N GLY A 461 -21.58 17.55 14.79
CA GLY A 461 -22.90 18.17 14.94
C GLY A 461 -22.83 19.53 15.66
N PRO A 462 -23.85 20.39 15.52
CA PRO A 462 -23.86 21.75 16.08
C PRO A 462 -23.79 21.82 17.61
N ASN A 463 -24.05 20.70 18.31
CA ASN A 463 -23.98 20.57 19.76
C ASN A 463 -22.65 20.00 20.27
N ALA A 464 -21.66 19.80 19.40
CA ALA A 464 -20.35 19.33 19.82
C ALA A 464 -19.68 20.34 20.76
N VAL A 465 -19.23 19.86 21.92
CA VAL A 465 -18.67 20.72 22.98
C VAL A 465 -17.15 20.89 22.82
N ALA A 466 -16.47 19.87 22.29
CA ALA A 466 -15.02 19.82 22.16
C ALA A 466 -14.52 20.12 20.73
N SER A 467 -15.45 20.35 19.79
CA SER A 467 -15.17 20.48 18.36
C SER A 467 -15.96 21.65 17.79
N VAL A 468 -15.38 22.33 16.81
CA VAL A 468 -16.02 23.46 16.11
C VAL A 468 -16.43 22.99 14.72
N PRO A 469 -17.74 22.79 14.46
CA PRO A 469 -18.25 22.46 13.15
C PRO A 469 -17.93 23.56 12.14
N VAL A 470 -17.56 23.15 10.92
CA VAL A 470 -17.25 24.08 9.83
C VAL A 470 -18.13 23.72 8.63
N PRO A 471 -18.91 24.65 8.06
CA PRO A 471 -19.66 24.37 6.83
C PRO A 471 -18.72 24.00 5.68
N VAL A 472 -19.15 23.07 4.80
CA VAL A 472 -18.32 22.53 3.68
C VAL A 472 -17.59 23.63 2.90
N LYS A 473 -18.31 24.70 2.50
CA LYS A 473 -17.72 25.81 1.72
C LYS A 473 -16.54 26.48 2.42
N HIS A 474 -16.64 26.62 3.74
CA HIS A 474 -15.62 27.26 4.56
C HIS A 474 -14.48 26.30 4.87
N TYR A 475 -14.79 25.01 5.05
CA TYR A 475 -13.76 24.01 5.25
C TYR A 475 -12.92 23.77 3.99
N ALA A 476 -13.54 23.72 2.80
CA ALA A 476 -12.82 23.66 1.53
C ALA A 476 -11.87 24.86 1.34
N ARG A 477 -12.34 26.07 1.69
CA ARG A 477 -11.49 27.27 1.71
C ARG A 477 -10.36 27.16 2.74
N MET A 478 -10.65 26.71 3.96
CA MET A 478 -9.67 26.54 5.02
C MET A 478 -8.55 25.59 4.60
N VAL A 479 -8.92 24.41 4.10
CA VAL A 479 -7.96 23.42 3.62
C VAL A 479 -7.13 23.98 2.46
N THR A 480 -7.75 24.71 1.54
CA THR A 480 -7.05 25.36 0.42
C THR A 480 -5.97 26.34 0.90
N GLU A 481 -6.36 27.31 1.72
CA GLU A 481 -5.47 28.39 2.15
C GLU A 481 -4.39 27.89 3.11
N VAL A 482 -4.75 26.99 4.04
CA VAL A 482 -3.80 26.41 4.99
C VAL A 482 -2.81 25.46 4.28
N THR A 483 -3.26 24.68 3.29
CA THR A 483 -2.36 23.82 2.50
C THR A 483 -1.31 24.65 1.76
N ARG A 484 -1.74 25.73 1.09
CA ARG A 484 -0.82 26.65 0.41
C ARG A 484 0.15 27.31 1.40
N ALA A 485 -0.35 27.74 2.56
CA ALA A 485 0.46 28.32 3.61
C ALA A 485 1.55 27.37 4.13
N ILE A 486 1.19 26.14 4.48
CA ILE A 486 2.15 25.12 4.95
C ILE A 486 3.15 24.81 3.85
N ARG A 487 2.70 24.50 2.62
CA ARG A 487 3.59 24.12 1.51
C ARG A 487 4.45 25.25 0.97
N SER A 488 4.08 26.51 1.20
CA SER A 488 4.97 27.65 0.94
C SER A 488 6.20 27.68 1.86
N SER A 489 6.14 26.97 2.98
CA SER A 489 7.21 26.88 3.98
C SER A 489 7.91 25.53 3.97
N ASP A 490 7.18 24.45 3.67
CA ASP A 490 7.68 23.09 3.52
C ASP A 490 6.95 22.38 2.38
N ALA A 491 7.54 22.38 1.18
CA ALA A 491 6.93 21.86 -0.03
C ALA A 491 6.61 20.36 0.03
N GLU A 492 7.33 19.60 0.88
CA GLU A 492 7.19 18.15 1.04
C GLU A 492 6.26 17.76 2.19
N ALA A 493 5.67 18.75 2.88
CA ALA A 493 4.76 18.51 3.99
C ALA A 493 3.54 17.68 3.53
N ARG A 494 3.31 16.56 4.23
CA ARG A 494 2.09 15.77 4.04
C ARG A 494 0.94 16.40 4.81
N ILE A 495 -0.18 16.56 4.12
CA ILE A 495 -1.33 17.30 4.63
C ILE A 495 -2.60 16.49 4.37
N ILE A 496 -3.38 16.27 5.44
CA ILE A 496 -4.63 15.51 5.39
C ILE A 496 -5.80 16.37 5.87
N THR A 497 -7.03 15.93 5.57
CA THR A 497 -8.24 16.55 6.13
C THR A 497 -8.24 16.46 7.66
N GLY A 498 -9.19 17.13 8.29
CA GLY A 498 -9.54 16.91 9.69
C GLY A 498 -10.25 15.58 9.85
N GLY A 499 -10.17 15.03 11.05
CA GLY A 499 -10.77 13.75 11.39
C GLY A 499 -12.29 13.83 11.35
N HIS A 500 -12.90 13.16 10.38
CA HIS A 500 -14.36 13.16 10.21
C HIS A 500 -15.05 12.26 11.24
N THR A 501 -16.06 12.77 11.95
CA THR A 501 -16.77 12.03 13.00
C THR A 501 -18.19 11.60 12.61
N SER A 502 -18.78 12.13 11.52
CA SER A 502 -20.19 11.88 11.18
C SER A 502 -20.44 10.59 10.37
N GLY A 503 -19.47 9.67 10.40
CA GLY A 503 -19.62 8.30 9.90
C GLY A 503 -19.61 8.15 8.37
N PRO A 504 -19.95 6.95 7.85
CA PRO A 504 -19.81 6.59 6.43
C PRO A 504 -20.84 7.25 5.52
N TYR A 505 -21.96 7.74 6.03
CA TYR A 505 -22.98 8.38 5.21
C TYR A 505 -22.77 9.89 5.14
N PHE A 506 -23.05 10.61 6.23
CA PHE A 506 -22.94 12.07 6.25
C PHE A 506 -21.50 12.55 6.11
N GLY A 507 -20.56 11.92 6.80
CA GLY A 507 -19.18 12.39 6.79
C GLY A 507 -18.46 12.09 5.48
N SER A 508 -18.74 10.94 4.83
CA SER A 508 -18.17 10.68 3.49
C SER A 508 -18.77 11.62 2.43
N GLN A 509 -20.05 12.02 2.58
CA GLN A 509 -20.67 13.02 1.72
C GLN A 509 -20.05 14.41 1.95
N TYR A 510 -19.89 14.83 3.21
CA TYR A 510 -19.20 16.07 3.58
C TYR A 510 -17.77 16.10 3.01
N ALA A 511 -17.03 15.00 3.12
CA ALA A 511 -15.70 14.87 2.55
C ALA A 511 -15.74 15.00 1.02
N ARG A 512 -16.69 14.34 0.35
CA ARG A 512 -16.88 14.43 -1.11
C ARG A 512 -17.16 15.85 -1.58
N ASP A 513 -18.03 16.57 -0.86
CA ASP A 513 -18.39 17.94 -1.19
C ASP A 513 -17.24 18.92 -0.89
N THR A 514 -16.41 18.62 0.10
CA THR A 514 -15.18 19.39 0.37
C THR A 514 -14.15 19.19 -0.74
N ILE A 515 -13.84 17.93 -1.09
CA ILE A 515 -12.84 17.59 -2.09
C ILE A 515 -13.23 18.12 -3.48
N SER A 516 -14.53 18.10 -3.84
CA SER A 516 -15.01 18.62 -5.13
C SER A 516 -14.86 20.14 -5.28
N GLN A 517 -14.71 20.88 -4.18
CA GLN A 517 -14.51 22.32 -4.15
C GLN A 517 -13.03 22.74 -4.08
N LEU A 518 -12.10 21.80 -3.93
CA LEU A 518 -10.68 22.12 -3.91
C LEU A 518 -10.19 22.54 -5.30
N PRO A 519 -9.36 23.60 -5.41
CA PRO A 519 -8.75 23.96 -6.67
C PRO A 519 -7.69 22.93 -7.09
N THR A 520 -7.40 22.83 -8.39
CA THR A 520 -6.56 21.75 -8.96
C THR A 520 -5.10 21.76 -8.49
N ASP A 521 -4.61 22.90 -7.98
CA ASP A 521 -3.28 23.05 -7.39
C ASP A 521 -3.21 22.51 -5.95
N VAL A 522 -4.35 22.34 -5.28
CA VAL A 522 -4.41 21.81 -3.91
C VAL A 522 -4.71 20.32 -3.95
N ARG A 523 -3.71 19.53 -3.55
CA ARG A 523 -3.83 18.07 -3.41
C ARG A 523 -3.53 17.65 -1.99
N LEU A 524 -4.48 16.99 -1.34
CA LEU A 524 -4.26 16.38 -0.04
C LEU A 524 -3.59 15.01 -0.18
N ASP A 525 -2.97 14.57 0.91
CA ASP A 525 -2.27 13.28 1.04
C ASP A 525 -3.15 12.19 1.68
N GLY A 526 -4.39 12.52 2.03
CA GLY A 526 -5.36 11.56 2.56
C GLY A 526 -6.56 12.20 3.24
N ILE A 527 -7.51 11.36 3.62
CA ILE A 527 -8.70 11.73 4.40
C ILE A 527 -8.59 11.14 5.80
N ALA A 528 -8.77 11.98 6.81
CA ALA A 528 -8.81 11.56 8.20
C ALA A 528 -10.24 11.23 8.66
N ILE A 529 -10.40 10.19 9.47
CA ILE A 529 -11.68 9.74 10.03
C ILE A 529 -11.56 9.33 11.50
N HIS A 530 -12.63 9.52 12.26
CA HIS A 530 -12.81 9.14 13.66
C HIS A 530 -13.95 8.12 13.79
N PRO A 531 -13.71 6.81 13.55
CA PRO A 531 -14.76 5.80 13.47
C PRO A 531 -15.15 5.25 14.86
N TYR A 532 -15.36 6.14 15.84
CA TYR A 532 -15.82 5.74 17.18
C TYR A 532 -17.12 4.93 17.09
N GLY A 533 -17.24 3.91 17.95
CA GLY A 533 -18.41 3.02 17.98
C GLY A 533 -18.53 2.09 16.76
N ARG A 534 -17.49 1.97 15.93
CA ARG A 534 -17.40 1.02 14.81
C ARG A 534 -16.26 0.03 15.02
N GLY A 535 -16.37 -1.11 14.37
CA GLY A 535 -15.47 -2.25 14.58
C GLY A 535 -15.82 -3.43 13.68
N PRO A 536 -15.05 -4.51 13.75
CA PRO A 536 -15.22 -5.67 12.87
C PRO A 536 -16.39 -6.58 13.24
N VAL A 537 -16.98 -6.43 14.42
CA VAL A 537 -18.10 -7.27 14.89
C VAL A 537 -19.30 -6.40 15.26
N PRO A 538 -20.25 -6.18 14.34
CA PRO A 538 -21.44 -5.36 14.57
C PRO A 538 -22.29 -5.86 15.74
N GLY A 539 -22.82 -4.92 16.52
CA GLY A 539 -23.70 -5.23 17.67
C GLY A 539 -22.97 -5.60 18.96
N GLU A 540 -21.64 -5.68 18.94
CA GLU A 540 -20.85 -5.72 20.18
C GLU A 540 -20.85 -4.37 20.89
N ARG A 541 -20.49 -4.39 22.18
CA ARG A 541 -20.52 -3.24 23.10
C ARG A 541 -19.89 -1.96 22.55
N TYR A 542 -18.78 -2.08 21.82
CA TYR A 542 -18.04 -0.94 21.25
C TYR A 542 -18.23 -0.79 19.74
N THR A 543 -19.12 -1.57 19.13
CA THR A 543 -19.44 -1.59 17.70
C THR A 543 -20.93 -1.30 17.47
N ILE A 544 -21.42 -0.25 18.10
CA ILE A 544 -22.85 0.12 18.11
C ILE A 544 -23.31 0.83 16.83
N PHE A 545 -22.39 1.39 16.04
CA PHE A 545 -22.72 2.11 14.80
C PHE A 545 -22.50 1.29 13.54
N GLY A 546 -22.24 0.00 13.67
CA GLY A 546 -22.08 -0.94 12.56
C GLY A 546 -20.63 -1.22 12.22
N HIS A 547 -20.43 -1.85 11.06
CA HIS A 547 -19.14 -2.41 10.68
C HIS A 547 -18.13 -1.31 10.30
N ILE A 548 -16.84 -1.56 10.51
CA ILE A 548 -15.77 -0.62 10.13
C ILE A 548 -15.61 -0.50 8.60
N ASP A 549 -15.79 -1.59 7.85
CA ASP A 549 -15.83 -1.63 6.38
C ASP A 549 -16.73 -0.55 5.78
N ASP A 550 -17.90 -0.27 6.36
CA ASP A 550 -18.80 0.78 5.85
C ASP A 550 -18.06 2.13 5.75
N SER A 551 -17.24 2.45 6.75
CA SER A 551 -16.44 3.67 6.77
C SER A 551 -15.28 3.59 5.80
N ILE A 552 -14.54 2.49 5.81
CA ILE A 552 -13.39 2.35 4.90
C ILE A 552 -13.85 2.42 3.44
N GLU A 553 -14.93 1.76 3.09
CA GLU A 553 -15.45 1.71 1.73
C GLU A 553 -16.03 3.05 1.28
N ALA A 554 -16.84 3.71 2.11
CA ALA A 554 -17.44 4.99 1.77
C ALA A 554 -16.38 6.09 1.58
N TYR A 555 -15.44 6.24 2.52
CA TYR A 555 -14.39 7.27 2.42
C TYR A 555 -13.34 6.93 1.36
N SER A 556 -13.04 5.65 1.14
CA SER A 556 -12.14 5.23 0.07
C SER A 556 -12.64 5.63 -1.31
N GLN A 557 -13.95 5.80 -1.50
CA GLN A 557 -14.52 6.27 -2.77
C GLN A 557 -14.45 7.78 -2.95
N VAL A 558 -14.18 8.54 -1.89
CA VAL A 558 -14.08 10.00 -1.95
C VAL A 558 -12.76 10.42 -2.57
N TYR A 559 -11.66 9.79 -2.15
CA TYR A 559 -10.34 10.07 -2.71
C TYR A 559 -9.57 8.77 -3.04
N PRO A 560 -9.93 8.10 -4.16
CA PRO A 560 -9.54 6.71 -4.43
C PRO A 560 -8.06 6.42 -4.49
N ASP A 561 -7.23 7.39 -4.88
CA ASP A 561 -5.78 7.20 -5.00
C ASP A 561 -5.03 7.61 -3.73
N ARG A 562 -5.76 7.96 -2.67
CA ARG A 562 -5.21 8.36 -1.39
C ARG A 562 -5.63 7.42 -0.26
N PRO A 563 -4.76 7.24 0.72
CA PRO A 563 -5.06 6.45 1.91
C PRO A 563 -5.97 7.20 2.88
N LEU A 564 -6.65 6.42 3.72
CA LEU A 564 -7.38 6.89 4.88
C LEU A 564 -6.45 6.96 6.09
N TRP A 565 -6.74 7.90 6.98
CA TRP A 565 -6.01 8.13 8.21
C TRP A 565 -6.99 8.00 9.38
N ILE A 566 -6.88 6.94 10.18
CA ILE A 566 -7.69 6.81 11.39
C ILE A 566 -6.96 7.59 12.48
N THR A 567 -7.28 8.88 12.59
CA THR A 567 -6.55 9.82 13.45
C THR A 567 -7.00 9.78 14.90
N GLU A 568 -8.20 9.27 15.16
CA GLU A 568 -8.69 8.91 16.47
C GLU A 568 -9.62 7.71 16.36
N TRP A 569 -9.50 6.76 17.28
CA TRP A 569 -10.45 5.66 17.48
C TRP A 569 -10.29 5.12 18.90
N GLY A 570 -11.26 4.35 19.38
CA GLY A 570 -11.19 3.71 20.69
C GLY A 570 -12.53 3.68 21.40
N VAL A 571 -12.47 3.66 22.72
CA VAL A 571 -13.65 3.62 23.60
C VAL A 571 -13.77 4.96 24.32
N LEU A 572 -14.94 5.59 24.22
CA LEU A 572 -15.26 6.86 24.86
C LEU A 572 -16.28 6.67 25.97
N ASP A 573 -16.25 7.51 27.00
CA ASP A 573 -17.27 7.59 28.06
C ASP A 573 -17.49 6.30 28.89
N HIS A 574 -16.52 5.39 28.88
CA HIS A 574 -16.57 4.11 29.60
C HIS A 574 -15.34 3.88 30.50
N PRO A 575 -14.96 4.81 31.40
CA PRO A 575 -13.70 4.75 32.15
C PRO A 575 -13.55 3.50 33.06
N ASN A 576 -14.68 2.93 33.47
CA ASN A 576 -14.76 1.82 34.41
C ASN A 576 -14.91 0.44 33.73
N ASP A 577 -14.94 0.39 32.41
CA ASP A 577 -15.10 -0.88 31.71
C ASP A 577 -13.89 -1.81 31.92
N PRO A 578 -14.09 -3.14 31.93
CA PRO A 578 -13.00 -4.09 32.14
C PRO A 578 -11.92 -3.95 31.05
N PRO A 579 -10.62 -3.83 31.41
CA PRO A 579 -9.53 -3.76 30.43
C PRO A 579 -9.51 -4.94 29.45
N GLN A 580 -10.00 -6.11 29.87
CA GLN A 580 -10.09 -7.29 29.01
C GLN A 580 -11.03 -7.08 27.80
N ASP A 581 -12.18 -6.44 28.01
CA ASP A 581 -13.17 -6.22 26.96
C ASP A 581 -12.66 -5.19 25.96
N VAL A 582 -12.08 -4.11 26.48
CA VAL A 582 -11.45 -3.06 25.67
C VAL A 582 -10.26 -3.62 24.89
N ALA A 583 -9.46 -4.50 25.51
CA ALA A 583 -8.36 -5.18 24.83
C ALA A 583 -8.84 -6.01 23.64
N ASN A 584 -9.90 -6.81 23.82
CA ASN A 584 -10.43 -7.64 22.75
C ASN A 584 -10.90 -6.79 21.55
N TYR A 585 -11.65 -5.72 21.82
CA TYR A 585 -12.06 -4.77 20.77
C TYR A 585 -10.87 -4.14 20.06
N ALA A 586 -9.90 -3.62 20.82
CA ALA A 586 -8.74 -2.96 20.25
C ALA A 586 -7.91 -3.93 19.37
N THR A 587 -7.63 -5.14 19.86
CA THR A 587 -6.88 -6.14 19.10
C THR A 587 -7.62 -6.60 17.86
N HIS A 588 -8.94 -6.82 17.94
CA HIS A 588 -9.73 -7.20 16.77
C HIS A 588 -9.75 -6.08 15.74
N PHE A 589 -9.95 -4.82 16.16
CA PHE A 589 -9.93 -3.67 15.26
C PHE A 589 -8.60 -3.53 14.52
N ILE A 590 -7.48 -3.58 15.26
CA ILE A 590 -6.13 -3.47 14.70
C ILE A 590 -5.85 -4.62 13.74
N SER A 591 -6.01 -5.87 14.19
CA SER A 591 -5.71 -7.05 13.36
C SER A 591 -6.57 -7.07 12.11
N TYR A 592 -7.87 -6.76 12.24
CA TYR A 592 -8.80 -6.72 11.13
C TYR A 592 -8.41 -5.69 10.06
N LEU A 593 -8.12 -4.44 10.47
CA LEU A 593 -7.76 -3.39 9.53
C LEU A 593 -6.37 -3.59 8.92
N LYS A 594 -5.40 -4.03 9.72
CA LYS A 594 -4.09 -4.44 9.22
C LYS A 594 -4.23 -5.54 8.18
N ALA A 595 -5.09 -6.53 8.41
CA ALA A 595 -5.33 -7.64 7.51
C ALA A 595 -6.05 -7.24 6.23
N ARG A 596 -7.10 -6.41 6.32
CA ARG A 596 -8.00 -6.17 5.18
C ARG A 596 -7.64 -4.95 4.34
N TYR A 597 -6.89 -3.99 4.89
CA TYR A 597 -6.66 -2.68 4.27
C TYR A 597 -5.18 -2.25 4.26
N PRO A 598 -4.25 -3.07 3.69
CA PRO A 598 -2.83 -2.72 3.59
C PRO A 598 -2.63 -1.46 2.79
N GLY A 599 -1.85 -0.51 3.28
CA GLY A 599 -1.52 0.72 2.54
C GLY A 599 -2.73 1.61 2.24
N ARG A 600 -3.96 1.10 2.43
CA ARG A 600 -5.20 1.86 2.34
C ARG A 600 -5.44 2.65 3.62
N ILE A 601 -4.95 2.16 4.75
CA ILE A 601 -4.95 2.86 6.04
C ILE A 601 -3.52 3.22 6.40
N ALA A 602 -3.26 4.52 6.48
CA ALA A 602 -1.96 5.08 6.78
C ALA A 602 -1.51 4.81 8.22
N THR A 603 -2.46 4.98 9.15
CA THR A 603 -2.26 4.88 10.60
C THR A 603 -3.61 4.71 11.29
N MET A 604 -3.58 4.20 12.52
CA MET A 604 -4.71 4.00 13.42
C MET A 604 -4.29 4.45 14.82
N LEU A 605 -4.78 5.61 15.25
CA LEU A 605 -4.31 6.30 16.44
C LEU A 605 -5.32 6.18 17.57
N TRP A 606 -5.00 5.37 18.57
CA TRP A 606 -5.87 5.16 19.72
C TRP A 606 -6.02 6.44 20.54
N TYR A 607 -7.24 6.77 20.93
CA TYR A 607 -7.54 7.81 21.89
C TYR A 607 -7.99 7.16 23.21
N ALA A 608 -7.20 7.15 24.28
CA ALA A 608 -5.99 7.95 24.53
C ALA A 608 -4.91 7.21 25.33
N TRP A 609 -3.70 7.80 25.46
CA TRP A 609 -2.62 7.19 26.24
C TRP A 609 -3.00 6.99 27.72
N ALA A 610 -3.41 8.04 28.42
CA ALA A 610 -3.72 7.99 29.85
C ALA A 610 -5.21 8.20 30.13
N GLN A 611 -5.74 7.49 31.13
CA GLN A 611 -7.11 7.69 31.58
C GLN A 611 -7.25 9.09 32.17
N GLY A 612 -8.26 9.84 31.72
CA GLY A 612 -8.47 11.24 32.09
C GLY A 612 -8.03 12.23 31.01
N MET A 613 -7.44 11.75 29.91
CA MET A 613 -7.33 12.51 28.67
C MET A 613 -8.71 12.60 28.02
N HIS A 614 -9.45 13.66 28.35
CA HIS A 614 -10.85 13.86 28.00
C HIS A 614 -11.71 12.63 28.38
N ASN A 615 -12.65 12.23 27.53
CA ASN A 615 -13.51 11.07 27.73
C ASN A 615 -12.93 9.75 27.16
N GLY A 616 -11.68 9.74 26.71
CA GLY A 616 -11.04 8.55 26.14
C GLY A 616 -10.69 7.49 27.19
N TYR A 617 -10.77 6.22 26.80
CA TYR A 617 -10.27 5.11 27.61
C TYR A 617 -8.73 5.04 27.50
N GLY A 618 -8.06 5.18 28.65
CA GLY A 618 -6.60 5.19 28.70
C GLY A 618 -5.97 3.82 28.54
N LEU A 619 -4.87 3.73 27.76
CA LEU A 619 -3.97 2.57 27.77
C LEU A 619 -3.31 2.38 29.13
N VAL A 620 -3.10 3.46 29.89
CA VAL A 620 -2.71 3.43 31.30
C VAL A 620 -3.81 4.04 32.16
N ASP A 621 -3.86 3.64 33.44
CA ASP A 621 -4.82 4.19 34.40
C ASP A 621 -4.50 5.64 34.77
N LYS A 622 -5.34 6.23 35.64
CA LYS A 622 -5.20 7.62 36.12
C LYS A 622 -3.93 7.88 36.93
N ASN A 623 -3.24 6.83 37.37
CA ASN A 623 -1.97 6.89 38.10
C ASN A 623 -0.78 6.58 37.19
N GLY A 624 -1.03 6.28 35.91
CA GLY A 624 0.00 5.92 34.93
C GLY A 624 0.41 4.45 34.98
N ASN A 625 -0.32 3.57 35.68
CA ASN A 625 -0.04 2.14 35.70
C ASN A 625 -0.62 1.43 34.47
N PRO A 626 0.04 0.37 33.98
CA PRO A 626 -0.55 -0.51 32.97
C PRO A 626 -1.91 -1.09 33.40
N ARG A 627 -2.78 -1.32 32.43
CA ARG A 627 -4.10 -1.95 32.56
C ARG A 627 -4.09 -3.29 31.82
N PRO A 628 -3.53 -4.37 32.39
CA PRO A 628 -3.51 -5.66 31.72
C PRO A 628 -4.93 -6.22 31.55
N PRO A 629 -5.22 -6.90 30.43
CA PRO A 629 -4.29 -7.18 29.33
C PRO A 629 -4.24 -6.10 28.24
N LEU A 630 -4.99 -5.00 28.35
CA LEU A 630 -5.08 -3.96 27.32
C LEU A 630 -3.72 -3.38 26.97
N THR A 631 -2.98 -2.86 27.95
CA THR A 631 -1.70 -2.20 27.68
C THR A 631 -0.73 -3.16 27.00
N GLU A 632 -0.60 -4.38 27.52
CA GLU A 632 0.35 -5.38 27.01
C GLU A 632 0.04 -5.78 25.57
N ARG A 633 -1.23 -6.10 25.28
CA ARG A 633 -1.64 -6.50 23.94
C ARG A 633 -1.55 -5.36 22.94
N PHE A 634 -1.93 -4.15 23.34
CA PHE A 634 -1.90 -2.98 22.45
C PHE A 634 -0.47 -2.60 22.05
N LEU A 635 0.48 -2.67 22.98
CA LEU A 635 1.89 -2.35 22.72
C LEU A 635 2.60 -3.35 21.78
N GLN A 636 2.01 -4.52 21.55
CA GLN A 636 2.50 -5.57 20.66
C GLN A 636 1.74 -5.64 19.33
N ALA A 637 0.70 -4.81 19.15
CA ALA A 637 -0.34 -4.98 18.14
C ALA A 637 0.01 -4.48 16.74
#